data_AF-A0A183BHL6-F1
#
_entry.id   AF-A0A183BHL6-F1
#
_cell.length_a   1.000
_cell.length_b   1.000
_cell.length_c   1.000
_cell.angle_alpha   90.00
_cell.angle_beta   90.00
_cell.angle_gamma   90.00
#
_symmetry.space_group_name_H-M   'P 1'
#
loop_
_entity.id
_entity.type
_entity.pdbx_description
1 polymer ?
#
loop_
_entity_poly.entity_id
_entity_poly.type
_entity_poly.pdbx_seq_one_letter_code
_entity_poly.pdbx_strand_id
1 'polypeptide(L)'
;MATFLPFSIPSATVGAVTLWLISSSVCFLPRASAQLKQEGAADDGEIIMSEPGFPCHSLSQENYTCSGCIQLHDSCAWCMDFSFNNLAQYSRCDSPQTLLEHGCAPEQIVNPASTLRNLLNEPFTDGTEEGEHTVQLRPQEVEIRIRPKSKARFHVRFRQPHDYPVDLYYLMDLSYSMKDDKEKLSQLGDLLAERMRSITKNFRLGFGSFIDKKVMPFVDPRREKQEQPCAEGCAPTYGFRHQMSLTSNTAKFAKEVDKAQISGNLDAPEGGFDAVMQAISCNSSIGWRERSRKMIVFSTDAGFHFAGDGRLAGITTPNDGQCHLDSDGYYTKSTEQDYPSIALLHQKIKEKKVNIIFAVTRSNQRLYQQLTDALPDVSTAVGVLATDSSNIVTLIEEEYGKIAEKIIMVDNANASMGLRLSYRSTCVDGRTLMDTNTCDGVKVGDEVEFEVTLDALHCVPQRDFELHIGPSGLEEVLKLYVHVICDCDCEDEIVYNAPECNGHGNLVCGICQCAEGFVGTHCECESGGESAVALEAKCKTDTDSLVCSGRGICKCGTGPYNETRCSECPFTVIPVDELPVLNINESDSWNECQFVDPADDCTFYFLYYYDGMDNLTVWVREHKDCPAPLPVLVIVLIVIAGIVLLGLLLLLLWKLMTLIYDRREYARFEKDRLQARWDTNENPLYKQATTTFKNPVYAGDAAKNK
;
A
#
# COMPACT_ATOMS: atom_id res chain seq x y z
N MET A 1 1.02 -68.39 25.84
CA MET A 1 1.48 -69.45 26.76
C MET A 1 2.30 -68.79 27.86
N ALA A 2 1.89 -68.99 29.12
CA ALA A 2 2.59 -68.79 30.41
C ALA A 2 3.28 -67.43 30.66
N THR A 3 2.94 -66.52 31.60
CA THR A 3 2.49 -66.51 33.02
C THR A 3 3.40 -67.15 34.09
N PHE A 4 3.61 -66.34 35.16
CA PHE A 4 4.10 -66.57 36.54
C PHE A 4 5.61 -66.35 36.80
N LEU A 5 6.07 -65.28 37.51
CA LEU A 5 5.99 -64.89 38.96
C LEU A 5 6.80 -65.85 39.90
N PRO A 6 7.19 -65.52 41.17
CA PRO A 6 7.00 -64.29 42.01
C PRO A 6 8.18 -63.93 43.00
N PHE A 7 7.89 -62.99 43.93
CA PHE A 7 8.36 -62.83 45.36
C PHE A 7 9.66 -62.03 45.65
N SER A 8 9.79 -61.11 46.64
CA SER A 8 9.02 -60.76 47.87
C SER A 8 9.30 -59.32 48.37
N ILE A 9 8.35 -58.78 49.15
CA ILE A 9 8.27 -57.48 49.90
C ILE A 9 8.90 -57.65 51.32
N PRO A 10 9.28 -56.59 52.09
CA PRO A 10 8.37 -55.79 52.97
C PRO A 10 8.62 -54.25 52.90
N SER A 11 7.63 -53.36 52.84
CA SER A 11 6.69 -52.83 53.87
C SER A 11 7.18 -51.57 54.61
N ALA A 12 6.53 -50.41 54.35
CA ALA A 12 6.09 -49.37 55.32
C ALA A 12 5.72 -48.06 54.56
N THR A 13 4.44 -47.86 54.22
CA THR A 13 3.49 -46.88 54.82
C THR A 13 3.74 -45.40 54.50
N VAL A 14 2.87 -44.78 53.68
CA VAL A 14 2.00 -43.64 54.05
C VAL A 14 0.77 -43.66 53.12
N GLY A 15 -0.42 -43.51 53.72
CA GLY A 15 -1.73 -43.71 53.11
C GLY A 15 -2.31 -42.50 52.39
N ALA A 16 -3.27 -42.83 51.52
CA ALA A 16 -4.10 -41.97 50.69
C ALA A 16 -5.21 -41.24 51.47
N VAL A 17 -5.70 -40.13 50.90
CA VAL A 17 -7.15 -39.90 50.73
C VAL A 17 -7.38 -39.26 49.35
N THR A 18 -8.36 -39.81 48.63
CA THR A 18 -8.75 -39.56 47.24
C THR A 18 -10.19 -39.07 47.14
N LEU A 19 -10.45 -38.32 46.07
CA LEU A 19 -11.73 -38.02 45.38
C LEU A 19 -12.73 -37.07 46.05
N TRP A 20 -13.28 -36.12 45.27
CA TRP A 20 -14.64 -36.20 44.71
C TRP A 20 -14.83 -35.18 43.56
N LEU A 21 -15.34 -35.66 42.43
CA LEU A 21 -15.90 -34.90 41.30
C LEU A 21 -17.37 -34.60 41.62
N ILE A 22 -17.86 -33.37 41.44
CA ILE A 22 -19.25 -33.09 41.02
C ILE A 22 -19.31 -31.81 40.16
N SER A 23 -19.93 -31.97 38.99
CA SER A 23 -20.45 -30.98 38.05
C SER A 23 -21.50 -30.06 38.68
N SER A 24 -21.47 -28.74 38.42
CA SER A 24 -22.70 -27.92 38.36
C SER A 24 -22.50 -26.68 37.50
N SER A 25 -23.42 -26.55 36.54
CA SER A 25 -23.61 -25.46 35.59
C SER A 25 -23.83 -24.10 36.26
N VAL A 26 -23.22 -23.05 35.70
CA VAL A 26 -23.73 -21.68 35.81
C VAL A 26 -23.72 -21.05 34.42
N CYS A 27 -24.92 -20.69 33.96
CA CYS A 27 -25.19 -19.96 32.74
C CYS A 27 -24.40 -18.66 32.68
N PHE A 28 -23.56 -18.49 31.65
CA PHE A 28 -23.19 -17.17 31.16
C PHE A 28 -24.20 -16.78 30.07
N LEU A 29 -25.08 -15.83 30.41
CA LEU A 29 -25.84 -15.04 29.45
C LEU A 29 -24.83 -14.26 28.59
N PRO A 30 -24.92 -14.28 27.24
CA PRO A 30 -24.23 -13.27 26.46
C PRO A 30 -24.94 -11.93 26.70
N ARG A 31 -24.21 -10.99 27.30
CA ARG A 31 -24.61 -9.59 27.38
C ARG A 31 -24.62 -9.08 25.93
N ALA A 32 -25.81 -9.05 25.33
CA ALA A 32 -26.03 -8.39 24.07
C ALA A 32 -25.71 -6.91 24.26
N SER A 33 -24.54 -6.49 23.81
CA SER A 33 -24.29 -5.09 23.49
C SER A 33 -25.29 -4.73 22.41
N ALA A 34 -26.35 -4.04 22.79
CA ALA A 34 -27.28 -3.42 21.86
C ALA A 34 -26.51 -2.33 21.11
N GLN A 35 -25.82 -2.72 20.04
CA GLN A 35 -25.54 -1.81 18.94
C GLN A 35 -26.91 -1.36 18.44
N LEU A 36 -27.24 -0.10 18.71
CA LEU A 36 -28.26 0.62 17.97
C LEU A 36 -27.83 0.60 16.51
N LYS A 37 -28.27 -0.44 15.80
CA LYS A 37 -28.19 -0.54 14.35
C LYS A 37 -29.12 0.55 13.83
N GLN A 38 -28.56 1.70 13.48
CA GLN A 38 -29.23 2.63 12.59
C GLN A 38 -29.44 1.89 11.28
N GLU A 39 -30.65 1.38 11.07
CA GLU A 39 -31.09 0.88 9.78
C GLU A 39 -31.24 2.07 8.84
N GLY A 40 -30.16 2.35 8.12
CA GLY A 40 -30.10 3.29 7.00
C GLY A 40 -28.71 3.23 6.36
N ALA A 41 -28.65 2.85 5.08
CA ALA A 41 -27.46 2.78 4.21
C ALA A 41 -26.48 1.61 4.43
N ALA A 42 -26.82 0.42 3.91
CA ALA A 42 -25.88 -0.72 3.83
C ALA A 42 -24.96 -0.68 2.57
N ASP A 43 -25.04 0.34 1.71
CA ASP A 43 -24.29 0.42 0.44
C ASP A 43 -23.27 1.58 0.40
N ASP A 44 -23.11 2.33 1.49
CA ASP A 44 -22.23 3.50 1.50
C ASP A 44 -20.78 3.16 1.87
N GLY A 45 -20.53 2.16 2.72
CA GLY A 45 -19.19 1.82 3.22
C GLY A 45 -19.12 1.98 4.74
N GLU A 46 -17.94 1.75 5.33
CA GLU A 46 -17.72 1.80 6.77
C GLU A 46 -16.41 2.54 7.12
N ILE A 47 -16.41 3.23 8.26
CA ILE A 47 -15.17 3.66 8.90
C ILE A 47 -14.71 2.49 9.78
N ILE A 48 -13.49 2.00 9.53
CA ILE A 48 -12.87 0.99 10.36
C ILE A 48 -12.28 1.68 11.58
N MET A 49 -12.92 1.50 12.74
CA MET A 49 -12.40 1.96 14.01
C MET A 49 -11.17 1.14 14.39
N SER A 50 -10.09 1.80 14.83
CA SER A 50 -8.93 1.11 15.38
C SER A 50 -9.26 0.42 16.72
N GLU A 51 -8.45 -0.56 17.12
CA GLU A 51 -8.71 -1.33 18.35
C GLU A 51 -8.74 -0.42 19.60
N PRO A 52 -9.68 -0.66 20.53
CA PRO A 52 -9.74 0.07 21.79
C PRO A 52 -8.54 -0.26 22.68
N GLY A 53 -8.03 0.72 23.42
CA GLY A 53 -6.91 0.55 24.37
C GLY A 53 -5.61 1.27 23.98
N PHE A 54 -5.63 2.14 22.97
CA PHE A 54 -4.48 3.00 22.67
C PHE A 54 -4.22 4.01 23.81
N PRO A 55 -2.97 4.15 24.31
CA PRO A 55 -2.65 5.08 25.40
C PRO A 55 -2.57 6.53 24.90
N CYS A 56 -3.71 7.22 24.93
CA CYS A 56 -3.87 8.61 24.48
C CYS A 56 -3.09 9.66 25.30
N HIS A 57 -2.60 9.30 26.49
CA HIS A 57 -1.93 10.20 27.42
C HIS A 57 -0.47 10.54 27.07
N SER A 58 0.06 10.05 25.95
CA SER A 58 1.49 10.09 25.61
C SER A 58 1.94 11.37 24.89
N LEU A 59 1.20 12.47 25.00
CA LEU A 59 1.55 13.74 24.36
C LEU A 59 2.72 14.43 25.08
N SER A 60 3.66 14.98 24.31
CA SER A 60 4.69 15.87 24.85
C SER A 60 4.06 17.19 25.32
N GLN A 61 4.70 17.86 26.28
CA GLN A 61 4.23 19.18 26.76
C GLN A 61 4.11 20.21 25.62
N GLU A 62 5.01 20.17 24.63
CA GLU A 62 4.98 21.08 23.47
C GLU A 62 3.79 20.84 22.53
N ASN A 63 3.26 19.60 22.48
CA ASN A 63 2.14 19.21 21.62
C ASN A 63 0.85 18.93 22.41
N TYR A 64 0.75 19.40 23.66
CA TYR A 64 -0.41 19.20 24.52
C TYR A 64 -1.57 20.13 24.14
N THR A 65 -2.15 19.89 22.97
CA THR A 65 -3.27 20.64 22.37
C THR A 65 -4.40 19.69 22.00
N CYS A 66 -5.59 20.22 21.72
CA CYS A 66 -6.70 19.39 21.26
C CYS A 66 -6.35 18.73 19.92
N SER A 67 -5.81 19.52 18.98
CA SER A 67 -5.35 19.03 17.68
C SER A 67 -4.26 17.97 17.83
N GLY A 68 -3.27 18.19 18.71
CA GLY A 68 -2.25 17.18 19.02
C GLY A 68 -2.85 15.86 19.53
N CYS A 69 -3.88 15.94 20.36
CA CYS A 69 -4.59 14.76 20.87
C CYS A 69 -5.32 13.99 19.77
N ILE A 70 -6.10 14.68 18.94
CA ILE A 70 -6.93 13.98 17.94
C ILE A 70 -6.11 13.38 16.79
N GLN A 71 -4.89 13.89 16.57
CA GLN A 71 -3.95 13.36 15.58
C GLN A 71 -3.17 12.13 16.06
N LEU A 72 -3.12 11.89 17.37
CA LEU A 72 -2.33 10.80 17.96
C LEU A 72 -2.90 9.44 17.57
N HIS A 73 -4.22 9.27 17.75
CA HIS A 73 -4.96 8.07 17.39
C HIS A 73 -6.45 8.40 17.31
N ASP A 74 -7.20 7.65 16.51
CA ASP A 74 -8.62 7.89 16.26
C ASP A 74 -9.55 7.60 17.47
N SER A 75 -9.08 6.78 18.40
CA SER A 75 -9.75 6.50 19.67
C SER A 75 -9.58 7.62 20.71
N CYS A 76 -8.69 8.59 20.47
CA CYS A 76 -8.43 9.67 21.41
C CYS A 76 -9.43 10.81 21.24
N ALA A 77 -9.81 11.43 22.34
CA ALA A 77 -10.67 12.59 22.43
C ALA A 77 -10.12 13.59 23.44
N TRP A 78 -10.62 14.82 23.39
CA TRP A 78 -10.14 15.91 24.21
C TRP A 78 -11.25 16.47 25.10
N CYS A 79 -10.98 16.70 26.38
CA CYS A 79 -11.89 17.41 27.27
C CYS A 79 -11.59 18.92 27.29
N MET A 80 -12.49 19.73 26.74
CA MET A 80 -12.38 21.20 26.70
C MET A 80 -12.89 21.90 27.96
N ASP A 81 -13.46 21.16 28.93
CA ASP A 81 -13.93 21.74 30.20
C ASP A 81 -12.73 22.22 31.03
N PHE A 82 -12.61 23.53 31.24
CA PHE A 82 -11.56 24.14 32.04
C PHE A 82 -11.41 23.50 33.43
N SER A 83 -12.50 23.08 34.08
CA SER A 83 -12.49 22.55 35.45
C SER A 83 -12.01 21.10 35.57
N PHE A 84 -11.94 20.37 34.45
CA PHE A 84 -11.69 18.92 34.43
C PHE A 84 -10.34 18.50 35.03
N ASN A 85 -9.30 19.34 34.91
CA ASN A 85 -7.96 18.99 35.37
C ASN A 85 -7.31 20.05 36.28
N ASN A 86 -8.08 20.67 37.17
CA ASN A 86 -7.56 21.67 38.11
C ASN A 86 -6.49 21.12 39.09
N LEU A 87 -6.42 19.79 39.25
CA LEU A 87 -5.49 19.10 40.14
C LEU A 87 -4.43 18.25 39.41
N ALA A 88 -4.28 18.40 38.09
CA ALA A 88 -3.32 17.62 37.27
C ALA A 88 -3.44 16.09 37.44
N GLN A 89 -4.61 15.58 37.83
CA GLN A 89 -4.81 14.17 38.18
C GLN A 89 -5.10 13.29 36.96
N TYR A 90 -5.74 13.85 35.93
CA TYR A 90 -6.17 13.14 34.74
C TYR A 90 -5.79 13.92 33.47
N SER A 91 -5.41 13.23 32.40
CA SER A 91 -5.12 13.91 31.13
C SER A 91 -6.40 14.36 30.45
N ARG A 92 -6.39 15.57 29.88
CA ARG A 92 -7.43 16.08 28.98
C ARG A 92 -7.52 15.30 27.67
N CYS A 93 -6.41 14.69 27.24
CA CYS A 93 -6.38 13.78 26.10
C CYS A 93 -6.50 12.34 26.58
N ASP A 94 -7.63 11.71 26.27
CA ASP A 94 -7.91 10.30 26.60
C ASP A 94 -9.04 9.72 25.73
N SER A 95 -9.38 8.45 25.90
CA SER A 95 -10.56 7.86 25.28
C SER A 95 -11.84 8.55 25.77
N PRO A 96 -12.88 8.68 24.92
CA PRO A 96 -14.16 9.27 25.31
C PRO A 96 -14.78 8.63 26.55
N GLN A 97 -14.61 7.31 26.73
CA GLN A 97 -15.15 6.57 27.88
C GLN A 97 -14.45 6.97 29.17
N THR A 98 -13.11 7.00 29.15
CA THR A 98 -12.32 7.39 30.31
C THR A 98 -12.55 8.85 30.70
N LEU A 99 -12.69 9.76 29.73
CA LEU A 99 -13.01 11.17 30.01
C LEU A 99 -14.35 11.32 30.74
N LEU A 100 -15.36 10.54 30.35
CA LEU A 100 -16.67 10.51 31.04
C LEU A 100 -16.53 9.95 32.46
N GLU A 101 -15.78 8.86 32.64
CA GLU A 101 -15.53 8.25 33.95
C GLU A 101 -14.81 9.21 34.91
N HIS A 102 -13.89 10.03 34.38
CA HIS A 102 -13.18 11.06 35.13
C HIS A 102 -13.96 12.38 35.28
N GLY A 103 -15.20 12.45 34.80
CA GLY A 103 -16.12 13.56 35.07
C GLY A 103 -16.15 14.68 34.02
N CYS A 104 -15.61 14.48 32.81
CA CYS A 104 -15.81 15.43 31.71
C CYS A 104 -17.27 15.34 31.22
N ALA A 105 -17.96 16.47 31.12
CA ALA A 105 -19.33 16.49 30.59
C ALA A 105 -19.33 16.08 29.09
N PRO A 106 -20.34 15.32 28.61
CA PRO A 106 -20.39 14.85 27.22
C PRO A 106 -20.29 15.97 26.18
N GLU A 107 -20.88 17.13 26.46
CA GLU A 107 -20.86 18.30 25.56
C GLU A 107 -19.50 19.00 25.52
N GLN A 108 -18.63 18.71 26.48
CA GLN A 108 -17.28 19.24 26.59
C GLN A 108 -16.22 18.25 26.06
N ILE A 109 -16.64 17.13 25.49
CA ILE A 109 -15.74 16.17 24.84
C ILE A 109 -15.67 16.49 23.34
N VAL A 110 -14.50 16.93 22.90
CA VAL A 110 -14.17 17.13 21.49
C VAL A 110 -13.69 15.81 20.91
N ASN A 111 -14.54 15.19 20.09
CA ASN A 111 -14.26 13.94 19.40
C ASN A 111 -14.86 13.98 17.99
N PRO A 112 -14.18 14.62 17.01
CA PRO A 112 -14.72 14.72 15.66
C PRO A 112 -14.84 13.33 15.04
N ALA A 113 -16.05 12.97 14.59
CA ALA A 113 -16.30 11.67 14.01
C ALA A 113 -15.84 11.63 12.54
N SER A 114 -15.15 10.56 12.16
CA SER A 114 -14.93 10.24 10.75
C SER A 114 -16.26 9.83 10.10
N THR A 115 -16.51 10.29 8.88
CA THR A 115 -17.75 10.03 8.13
C THR A 115 -17.45 9.64 6.70
N LEU A 116 -18.28 8.76 6.13
CA LEU A 116 -18.21 8.37 4.73
C LEU A 116 -19.60 8.48 4.12
N ARG A 117 -19.71 9.09 2.94
CA ARG A 117 -20.98 9.31 2.25
C ARG A 117 -20.82 9.17 0.74
N ASN A 118 -21.74 8.46 0.10
CA ASN A 118 -21.87 8.47 -1.35
C ASN A 118 -22.55 9.78 -1.80
N LEU A 119 -21.87 10.56 -2.65
CA LEU A 119 -22.44 11.78 -3.24
C LEU A 119 -23.20 11.48 -4.54
N LEU A 120 -22.66 10.57 -5.36
CA LEU A 120 -23.26 10.14 -6.62
C LEU A 120 -23.06 8.63 -6.83
N ASN A 121 -24.15 7.90 -7.00
CA ASN A 121 -24.19 6.44 -7.17
C ASN A 121 -25.28 6.03 -8.18
N GLU A 122 -25.09 6.44 -9.43
CA GLU A 122 -25.95 6.07 -10.55
C GLU A 122 -25.83 4.57 -10.85
N PRO A 123 -26.95 3.90 -11.18
CA PRO A 123 -26.94 2.49 -11.56
C PRO A 123 -26.22 2.26 -12.89
N PHE A 124 -25.76 1.04 -13.12
CA PHE A 124 -25.13 0.68 -14.38
C PHE A 124 -26.08 0.83 -15.58
N THR A 125 -25.57 1.36 -16.69
CA THR A 125 -26.32 1.55 -17.94
C THR A 125 -25.51 1.06 -19.13
N ASP A 126 -26.19 0.45 -20.10
CA ASP A 126 -25.54 -0.13 -21.29
C ASP A 126 -25.51 0.85 -22.49
N GLY A 127 -25.98 2.09 -22.32
CA GLY A 127 -25.92 3.16 -23.31
C GLY A 127 -26.53 2.79 -24.66
N THR A 128 -27.74 2.21 -24.62
CA THR A 128 -28.39 1.61 -25.80
C THR A 128 -28.97 2.64 -26.78
N GLU A 129 -29.07 3.91 -26.39
CA GLU A 129 -29.55 5.02 -27.24
C GLU A 129 -28.43 6.00 -27.62
N GLU A 130 -28.50 6.56 -28.84
CA GLU A 130 -27.55 7.59 -29.31
C GLU A 130 -27.58 8.82 -28.39
N GLY A 131 -26.50 9.03 -27.64
CA GLY A 131 -26.33 10.17 -26.72
C GLY A 131 -26.52 9.84 -25.24
N GLU A 132 -26.88 8.59 -24.90
CA GLU A 132 -27.01 8.16 -23.51
C GLU A 132 -25.65 7.76 -22.91
N HIS A 133 -25.36 8.21 -21.70
CA HIS A 133 -24.09 7.96 -21.03
C HIS A 133 -24.05 6.55 -20.43
N THR A 134 -23.09 5.73 -20.84
CA THR A 134 -22.79 4.43 -20.22
C THR A 134 -22.16 4.61 -18.85
N VAL A 135 -22.75 4.01 -17.82
CA VAL A 135 -22.21 3.93 -16.46
C VAL A 135 -21.68 2.52 -16.24
N GLN A 136 -20.35 2.38 -16.18
CA GLN A 136 -19.66 1.08 -15.96
C GLN A 136 -19.07 0.96 -14.56
N LEU A 137 -18.95 2.07 -13.82
CA LEU A 137 -18.32 2.14 -12.51
C LEU A 137 -19.26 2.85 -11.54
N ARG A 138 -19.41 2.29 -10.35
CA ARG A 138 -20.18 2.91 -9.26
C ARG A 138 -19.53 2.65 -7.89
N PRO A 139 -19.71 3.54 -6.91
CA PRO A 139 -20.26 4.90 -7.05
C PRO A 139 -19.37 5.80 -7.94
N GLN A 140 -19.87 6.96 -8.36
CA GLN A 140 -19.12 7.92 -9.18
C GLN A 140 -18.47 9.01 -8.32
N GLU A 141 -19.08 9.38 -7.20
CA GLU A 141 -18.54 10.37 -6.27
C GLU A 141 -18.75 9.95 -4.80
N VAL A 142 -17.69 9.99 -4.01
CA VAL A 142 -17.67 9.64 -2.58
C VAL A 142 -16.98 10.73 -1.78
N GLU A 143 -17.56 11.11 -0.65
CA GLU A 143 -16.97 12.03 0.33
C GLU A 143 -16.53 11.25 1.57
N ILE A 144 -15.28 11.44 1.98
CA ILE A 144 -14.71 10.88 3.20
C ILE A 144 -14.13 12.00 4.05
N ARG A 145 -14.64 12.16 5.27
CA ARG A 145 -14.02 12.97 6.32
C ARG A 145 -13.37 12.01 7.30
N ILE A 146 -12.06 12.06 7.49
CA ILE A 146 -11.33 11.01 8.22
C ILE A 146 -10.27 11.59 9.16
N ARG A 147 -10.15 11.01 10.34
CA ARG A 147 -9.06 11.32 11.28
C ARG A 147 -7.76 10.61 10.90
N PRO A 148 -6.60 11.18 11.26
CA PRO A 148 -5.33 10.47 11.16
C PRO A 148 -5.35 9.14 11.91
N LYS A 149 -4.63 8.17 11.37
CA LYS A 149 -4.55 6.77 11.80
C LYS A 149 -5.84 5.96 11.65
N SER A 150 -6.95 6.57 11.22
CA SER A 150 -8.17 5.83 10.86
C SER A 150 -8.09 5.26 9.45
N LYS A 151 -8.97 4.27 9.21
CA LYS A 151 -9.19 3.70 7.89
C LYS A 151 -10.66 3.80 7.49
N ALA A 152 -10.92 4.03 6.22
CA ALA A 152 -12.26 3.99 5.64
C ALA A 152 -12.31 2.92 4.56
N ARG A 153 -13.36 2.11 4.55
CA ARG A 153 -13.56 1.01 3.60
C ARG A 153 -14.86 1.21 2.85
N PHE A 154 -14.79 1.09 1.53
CA PHE A 154 -15.95 1.21 0.65
C PHE A 154 -15.80 0.26 -0.54
N HIS A 155 -16.90 0.05 -1.26
CA HIS A 155 -16.95 -0.90 -2.36
C HIS A 155 -17.07 -0.15 -3.68
N VAL A 156 -16.26 -0.55 -4.64
CA VAL A 156 -16.31 -0.06 -6.01
C VAL A 156 -16.71 -1.22 -6.90
N ARG A 157 -17.82 -1.08 -7.62
CA ARG A 157 -18.32 -2.13 -8.52
C ARG A 157 -18.13 -1.70 -9.96
N PHE A 158 -17.63 -2.63 -10.77
CA PHE A 158 -17.42 -2.45 -12.19
C PHE A 158 -18.22 -3.48 -12.97
N ARG A 159 -18.87 -3.05 -14.06
CA ARG A 159 -19.59 -3.92 -14.98
C ARG A 159 -19.19 -3.63 -16.42
N GLN A 160 -18.79 -4.66 -17.14
CA GLN A 160 -18.46 -4.53 -18.57
C GLN A 160 -19.75 -4.44 -19.41
N PRO A 161 -19.96 -3.36 -20.19
CA PRO A 161 -21.15 -3.16 -20.99
C PRO A 161 -21.08 -3.96 -22.31
N HIS A 162 -22.24 -4.20 -22.91
CA HIS A 162 -22.34 -4.99 -24.14
C HIS A 162 -21.74 -4.36 -25.39
N ASP A 163 -21.73 -3.03 -25.50
CA ASP A 163 -21.27 -2.33 -26.70
C ASP A 163 -20.45 -1.08 -26.36
N TYR A 164 -19.26 -1.30 -25.77
CA TYR A 164 -18.35 -0.19 -25.51
C TYR A 164 -17.59 0.20 -26.79
N PRO A 165 -17.52 1.49 -27.15
CA PRO A 165 -16.85 1.90 -28.37
C PRO A 165 -15.34 1.62 -28.34
N VAL A 166 -14.79 1.16 -29.46
CA VAL A 166 -13.35 0.85 -29.62
C VAL A 166 -12.73 1.72 -30.70
N ASP A 167 -11.64 2.38 -30.35
CA ASP A 167 -10.75 3.07 -31.29
C ASP A 167 -9.45 2.26 -31.40
N LEU A 168 -9.13 1.78 -32.60
CA LEU A 168 -7.91 1.02 -32.85
C LEU A 168 -7.01 1.80 -33.81
N TYR A 169 -5.81 2.13 -33.35
CA TYR A 169 -4.79 2.79 -34.16
C TYR A 169 -3.67 1.79 -34.47
N TYR A 170 -3.55 1.43 -35.75
CA TYR A 170 -2.52 0.49 -36.20
C TYR A 170 -1.23 1.25 -36.49
N LEU A 171 -0.17 0.92 -35.75
CA LEU A 171 1.13 1.53 -35.85
C LEU A 171 2.13 0.51 -36.39
N MET A 172 2.55 0.70 -37.64
CA MET A 172 3.33 -0.26 -38.40
C MET A 172 4.76 0.20 -38.64
N ASP A 173 5.71 -0.70 -38.37
CA ASP A 173 7.07 -0.58 -38.88
C ASP A 173 7.09 -0.74 -40.41
N LEU A 174 7.64 0.26 -41.10
CA LEU A 174 7.82 0.26 -42.57
C LEU A 174 9.30 0.22 -42.97
N SER A 175 10.16 -0.31 -42.11
CA SER A 175 11.50 -0.76 -42.48
C SER A 175 11.47 -1.78 -43.62
N TYR A 176 12.63 -2.06 -44.22
CA TYR A 176 12.68 -2.88 -45.43
C TYR A 176 12.27 -4.34 -45.18
N SER A 177 12.48 -4.84 -43.96
CA SER A 177 12.11 -6.21 -43.58
C SER A 177 10.60 -6.43 -43.55
N MET A 178 9.81 -5.39 -43.29
CA MET A 178 8.33 -5.46 -43.17
C MET A 178 7.58 -5.36 -44.52
N LYS A 179 8.27 -5.59 -45.64
CA LYS A 179 7.71 -5.41 -47.00
C LYS A 179 6.55 -6.37 -47.27
N ASP A 180 6.70 -7.65 -46.95
CA ASP A 180 5.69 -8.67 -47.11
C ASP A 180 4.54 -8.53 -46.11
N ASP A 181 4.83 -8.14 -44.86
CA ASP A 181 3.81 -7.82 -43.86
C ASP A 181 2.87 -6.71 -44.32
N LYS A 182 3.40 -5.66 -44.96
CA LYS A 182 2.60 -4.54 -45.49
C LYS A 182 1.62 -5.01 -46.57
N GLU A 183 2.10 -5.84 -47.51
CA GLU A 183 1.27 -6.41 -48.56
C GLU A 183 0.15 -7.27 -47.97
N LYS A 184 0.46 -8.04 -46.93
CA LYS A 184 -0.54 -8.87 -46.25
C LYS A 184 -1.56 -8.05 -45.46
N LEU A 185 -1.14 -7.03 -44.72
CA LEU A 185 -2.03 -6.17 -43.94
C LEU A 185 -3.01 -5.42 -44.85
N SER A 186 -2.55 -4.94 -46.00
CA SER A 186 -3.41 -4.32 -47.02
C SER A 186 -4.54 -5.27 -47.46
N GLN A 187 -4.23 -6.56 -47.67
CA GLN A 187 -5.22 -7.58 -48.04
C GLN A 187 -6.17 -7.95 -46.87
N LEU A 188 -5.68 -7.89 -45.63
CA LEU A 188 -6.43 -8.30 -44.44
C LEU A 188 -7.21 -7.15 -43.78
N GLY A 189 -7.05 -5.90 -44.24
CA GLY A 189 -7.68 -4.72 -43.63
C GLY A 189 -9.20 -4.79 -43.54
N ASP A 190 -9.86 -5.31 -44.59
CA ASP A 190 -11.32 -5.49 -44.60
C ASP A 190 -11.76 -6.59 -43.63
N LEU A 191 -10.99 -7.68 -43.54
CA LEU A 191 -11.26 -8.78 -42.61
C LEU A 191 -11.09 -8.34 -41.16
N LEU A 192 -10.05 -7.56 -40.85
CA LEU A 192 -9.84 -6.98 -39.52
C LEU A 192 -11.04 -6.14 -39.10
N ALA A 193 -11.47 -5.25 -40.00
CA ALA A 193 -12.63 -4.41 -39.78
C ALA A 193 -13.93 -5.20 -39.56
N GLU A 194 -14.16 -6.25 -40.35
CA GLU A 194 -15.32 -7.14 -40.20
C GLU A 194 -15.32 -7.83 -38.83
N ARG A 195 -14.17 -8.39 -38.42
CA ARG A 195 -14.02 -9.07 -37.13
C ARG A 195 -14.23 -8.13 -35.95
N MET A 196 -13.62 -6.95 -35.98
CA MET A 196 -13.78 -5.98 -34.89
C MET A 196 -15.21 -5.43 -34.80
N ARG A 197 -15.92 -5.28 -35.94
CA ARG A 197 -17.34 -4.89 -35.95
C ARG A 197 -18.27 -5.97 -35.38
N SER A 198 -17.84 -7.23 -35.37
CA SER A 198 -18.60 -8.30 -34.72
C SER A 198 -18.51 -8.24 -33.18
N ILE A 199 -17.49 -7.56 -32.65
CA ILE A 199 -17.24 -7.40 -31.22
C ILE A 199 -17.92 -6.14 -30.68
N THR A 200 -17.76 -5.00 -31.36
CA THR A 200 -18.46 -3.74 -31.04
C THR A 200 -19.08 -3.14 -32.29
N LYS A 201 -20.28 -2.58 -32.17
CA LYS A 201 -20.94 -1.88 -33.28
C LYS A 201 -20.25 -0.54 -33.56
N ASN A 202 -19.52 0.01 -32.59
CA ASN A 202 -18.94 1.35 -32.66
C ASN A 202 -17.41 1.33 -32.74
N PHE A 203 -16.90 0.79 -33.85
CA PHE A 203 -15.49 0.63 -34.14
C PHE A 203 -14.93 1.73 -35.08
N ARG A 204 -13.76 2.28 -34.74
CA ARG A 204 -12.95 3.13 -35.64
C ARG A 204 -11.55 2.60 -35.79
N LEU A 205 -11.00 2.74 -37.00
CA LEU A 205 -9.66 2.28 -37.36
C LEU A 205 -8.82 3.46 -37.86
N GLY A 206 -7.57 3.53 -37.42
CA GLY A 206 -6.57 4.54 -37.80
C GLY A 206 -5.26 3.88 -38.20
N PHE A 207 -4.38 4.62 -38.89
CA PHE A 207 -3.11 4.09 -39.38
C PHE A 207 -1.98 5.11 -39.28
N GLY A 208 -0.82 4.65 -38.81
CA GLY A 208 0.43 5.38 -38.89
C GLY A 208 1.60 4.42 -39.07
N SER A 209 2.74 4.99 -39.43
CA SER A 209 3.96 4.22 -39.65
C SER A 209 5.19 4.90 -39.09
N PHE A 210 6.21 4.09 -38.83
CA PHE A 210 7.50 4.54 -38.34
C PHE A 210 8.62 3.73 -38.96
N ILE A 211 9.82 4.31 -38.96
CA ILE A 211 11.08 3.63 -39.26
C ILE A 211 12.04 4.04 -38.15
N ASP A 212 12.85 5.08 -38.38
CA ASP A 212 13.78 5.61 -37.39
C ASP A 212 14.19 7.06 -37.68
N LYS A 213 14.92 7.68 -36.75
CA LYS A 213 15.43 9.05 -36.86
C LYS A 213 16.33 9.18 -38.09
N LYS A 214 16.03 10.16 -38.95
CA LYS A 214 16.79 10.44 -40.18
C LYS A 214 18.11 11.16 -39.90
N VAL A 215 18.99 10.55 -39.10
CA VAL A 215 20.30 11.08 -38.70
C VAL A 215 21.31 9.94 -38.55
N MET A 216 22.58 10.21 -38.82
CA MET A 216 23.67 9.25 -38.57
C MET A 216 23.81 9.01 -37.05
N PRO A 217 24.00 7.77 -36.55
CA PRO A 217 24.34 6.55 -37.28
C PRO A 217 23.16 5.67 -37.72
N PHE A 218 21.91 6.03 -37.41
CA PHE A 218 20.72 5.21 -37.71
C PHE A 218 20.44 5.11 -39.21
N VAL A 219 20.81 6.14 -39.98
CA VAL A 219 20.73 6.15 -41.44
C VAL A 219 22.07 6.49 -42.10
N ASP A 220 22.24 6.05 -43.35
CA ASP A 220 23.41 6.38 -44.16
C ASP A 220 23.44 7.90 -44.48
N PRO A 221 24.55 8.62 -44.18
CA PRO A 221 24.63 10.05 -44.40
C PRO A 221 24.79 10.47 -45.87
N ARG A 222 25.07 9.53 -46.79
CA ARG A 222 25.24 9.85 -48.22
C ARG A 222 23.92 10.28 -48.83
N ARG A 223 23.90 11.42 -49.53
CA ARG A 223 22.68 12.00 -50.13
C ARG A 223 21.88 11.02 -50.98
N GLU A 224 22.55 10.23 -51.82
CA GLU A 224 21.92 9.20 -52.65
C GLU A 224 21.16 8.17 -51.81
N LYS A 225 21.72 7.78 -50.65
CA LYS A 225 21.10 6.85 -49.71
C LYS A 225 20.05 7.48 -48.80
N GLN A 226 20.14 8.78 -48.55
CA GLN A 226 19.09 9.51 -47.84
C GLN A 226 17.84 9.75 -48.69
N GLU A 227 18.00 9.86 -50.01
CA GLU A 227 16.89 9.97 -50.96
C GLU A 227 16.33 8.58 -51.32
N GLN A 228 17.18 7.55 -51.43
CA GLN A 228 16.79 6.16 -51.70
C GLN A 228 17.65 5.17 -50.87
N PRO A 229 17.21 4.77 -49.67
CA PRO A 229 18.02 3.89 -48.81
C PRO A 229 18.17 2.47 -49.37
N CYS A 230 17.09 1.93 -49.95
CA CYS A 230 17.01 0.56 -50.44
C CYS A 230 17.61 0.39 -51.84
N ALA A 231 18.10 -0.82 -52.14
CA ALA A 231 18.67 -1.15 -53.45
C ALA A 231 17.63 -1.18 -54.58
N GLU A 232 16.39 -1.59 -54.29
CA GLU A 232 15.28 -1.68 -55.25
C GLU A 232 14.49 -0.36 -55.39
N GLY A 233 14.94 0.73 -54.74
CA GLY A 233 14.22 1.99 -54.65
C GLY A 233 13.08 1.95 -53.61
N CYS A 234 13.07 2.91 -52.70
CA CYS A 234 12.08 3.02 -51.63
C CYS A 234 11.99 4.47 -51.13
N ALA A 235 11.07 4.77 -50.21
CA ALA A 235 10.89 6.11 -49.69
C ALA A 235 12.09 6.56 -48.83
N PRO A 236 12.37 7.87 -48.74
CA PRO A 236 13.31 8.41 -47.77
C PRO A 236 12.91 8.06 -46.33
N THR A 237 13.89 7.78 -45.47
CA THR A 237 13.65 7.48 -44.06
C THR A 237 13.00 8.65 -43.33
N TYR A 238 12.09 8.33 -42.40
CA TYR A 238 11.43 9.28 -41.51
C TYR A 238 11.19 8.62 -40.14
N GLY A 239 11.07 9.43 -39.08
CA GLY A 239 10.83 8.91 -37.74
C GLY A 239 9.41 8.35 -37.58
N PHE A 240 8.40 9.22 -37.59
CA PHE A 240 6.99 8.84 -37.52
C PHE A 240 6.15 9.63 -38.53
N ARG A 241 5.15 8.97 -39.10
CA ARG A 241 4.13 9.57 -39.94
C ARG A 241 2.73 9.07 -39.59
N HIS A 242 1.87 10.00 -39.21
CA HIS A 242 0.43 9.81 -39.17
C HIS A 242 -0.16 9.80 -40.59
N GLN A 243 -0.74 8.69 -41.03
CA GLN A 243 -1.27 8.54 -42.40
C GLN A 243 -2.79 8.64 -42.47
N MET A 244 -3.48 8.11 -41.45
CA MET A 244 -4.94 8.07 -41.43
C MET A 244 -5.48 8.27 -40.01
N SER A 245 -6.24 9.33 -39.80
CA SER A 245 -7.03 9.55 -38.58
C SER A 245 -8.09 8.46 -38.39
N LEU A 246 -8.46 8.23 -37.13
CA LEU A 246 -9.48 7.26 -36.74
C LEU A 246 -10.80 7.53 -37.47
N THR A 247 -11.28 6.53 -38.20
CA THR A 247 -12.52 6.62 -38.98
C THR A 247 -13.29 5.31 -38.98
N SER A 248 -14.61 5.38 -39.17
CA SER A 248 -15.45 4.19 -39.35
C SER A 248 -15.37 3.61 -40.77
N ASN A 249 -14.77 4.35 -41.72
CA ASN A 249 -14.58 3.89 -43.10
C ASN A 249 -13.34 2.99 -43.21
N THR A 250 -13.57 1.69 -43.07
CA THR A 250 -12.51 0.69 -43.05
C THR A 250 -11.89 0.40 -44.42
N ALA A 251 -12.64 0.62 -45.52
CA ALA A 251 -12.07 0.51 -46.87
C ALA A 251 -10.97 1.57 -47.13
N LYS A 252 -11.01 2.70 -46.40
CA LYS A 252 -9.95 3.71 -46.44
C LYS A 252 -8.64 3.16 -45.86
N PHE A 253 -8.70 2.31 -44.84
CA PHE A 253 -7.51 1.73 -44.20
C PHE A 253 -6.67 0.93 -45.20
N ALA A 254 -7.26 -0.06 -45.86
CA ALA A 254 -6.55 -0.90 -46.82
C ALA A 254 -5.86 -0.06 -47.92
N LYS A 255 -6.57 0.98 -48.40
CA LYS A 255 -6.02 1.92 -49.39
C LYS A 255 -4.85 2.75 -48.88
N GLU A 256 -4.91 3.27 -47.65
CA GLU A 256 -3.80 4.07 -47.09
C GLU A 256 -2.60 3.18 -46.71
N VAL A 257 -2.82 1.93 -46.29
CA VAL A 257 -1.75 0.93 -46.07
C VAL A 257 -1.06 0.59 -47.39
N ASP A 258 -1.83 0.33 -48.46
CA ASP A 258 -1.29 0.03 -49.79
C ASP A 258 -0.42 1.18 -50.33
N LYS A 259 -0.92 2.41 -50.18
CA LYS A 259 -0.25 3.66 -50.59
C LYS A 259 1.02 3.94 -49.80
N ALA A 260 1.14 3.45 -48.56
CA ALA A 260 2.34 3.62 -47.76
C ALA A 260 3.53 2.93 -48.41
N GLN A 261 4.66 3.62 -48.47
CA GLN A 261 5.89 3.11 -49.06
C GLN A 261 6.81 2.59 -47.97
N ILE A 262 7.45 1.45 -48.21
CA ILE A 262 8.54 0.97 -47.38
C ILE A 262 9.73 1.93 -47.47
N SER A 263 10.60 1.87 -46.47
CA SER A 263 11.87 2.59 -46.43
C SER A 263 12.97 1.67 -45.91
N GLY A 264 14.08 2.25 -45.46
CA GLY A 264 15.15 1.52 -44.80
C GLY A 264 16.00 2.43 -43.93
N ASN A 265 16.66 1.81 -42.97
CA ASN A 265 17.63 2.32 -42.01
C ASN A 265 18.88 1.43 -42.05
N LEU A 266 19.86 1.70 -41.19
CA LEU A 266 21.16 1.04 -41.20
C LEU A 266 21.31 0.02 -40.07
N ASP A 267 20.84 0.35 -38.87
CA ASP A 267 20.87 -0.51 -37.70
C ASP A 267 19.58 -1.31 -37.55
N ALA A 268 19.54 -2.16 -36.52
CA ALA A 268 18.46 -3.12 -36.33
C ALA A 268 17.33 -2.64 -35.41
N PRO A 269 17.57 -1.90 -34.30
CA PRO A 269 16.48 -1.34 -33.51
C PRO A 269 15.79 -0.19 -34.27
N GLU A 270 14.48 -0.04 -34.06
CA GLU A 270 13.68 0.97 -34.76
C GLU A 270 13.18 2.07 -33.81
N GLY A 271 12.81 3.21 -34.38
CA GLY A 271 12.33 4.40 -33.66
C GLY A 271 10.87 4.34 -33.23
N GLY A 272 10.31 3.15 -33.00
CA GLY A 272 8.88 2.95 -32.77
C GLY A 272 8.31 3.66 -31.52
N PHE A 273 9.14 3.91 -30.50
CA PHE A 273 8.68 4.61 -29.30
C PHE A 273 8.36 6.10 -29.53
N ASP A 274 9.06 6.77 -30.46
CA ASP A 274 8.66 8.13 -30.88
C ASP A 274 7.24 8.10 -31.47
N ALA A 275 6.95 7.08 -32.27
CA ALA A 275 5.66 6.93 -32.92
C ALA A 275 4.53 6.63 -31.93
N VAL A 276 4.76 5.76 -30.94
CA VAL A 276 3.80 5.54 -29.85
C VAL A 276 3.56 6.83 -29.07
N MET A 277 4.63 7.56 -28.71
CA MET A 277 4.53 8.81 -27.97
C MET A 277 3.69 9.86 -28.72
N GLN A 278 3.93 10.03 -30.02
CA GLN A 278 3.17 10.96 -30.85
C GLN A 278 1.73 10.49 -31.06
N ALA A 279 1.48 9.19 -31.26
CA ALA A 279 0.13 8.65 -31.40
C ALA A 279 -0.73 8.84 -30.13
N ILE A 280 -0.11 8.77 -28.96
CA ILE A 280 -0.76 9.03 -27.66
C ILE A 280 -0.96 10.52 -27.42
N SER A 281 0.05 11.35 -27.72
CA SER A 281 0.05 12.77 -27.38
C SER A 281 -0.79 13.64 -28.33
N CYS A 282 -0.88 13.26 -29.61
CA CYS A 282 -1.57 14.02 -30.65
C CYS A 282 -3.07 13.72 -30.76
N ASN A 283 -3.80 13.92 -29.66
CA ASN A 283 -5.20 13.51 -29.53
C ASN A 283 -6.10 13.99 -30.69
N SER A 284 -5.99 15.27 -31.06
CA SER A 284 -6.80 15.90 -32.11
C SER A 284 -6.43 15.41 -33.52
N SER A 285 -5.15 15.22 -33.81
CA SER A 285 -4.68 14.78 -35.13
C SER A 285 -5.03 13.32 -35.38
N ILE A 286 -4.81 12.45 -34.38
CA ILE A 286 -5.15 11.03 -34.47
C ILE A 286 -6.67 10.82 -34.44
N GLY A 287 -7.38 11.61 -33.61
CA GLY A 287 -8.83 11.63 -33.52
C GLY A 287 -9.41 10.64 -32.50
N TRP A 288 -8.75 10.42 -31.35
CA TRP A 288 -9.30 9.56 -30.31
C TRP A 288 -10.59 10.15 -29.73
N ARG A 289 -11.58 9.30 -29.50
CA ARG A 289 -12.75 9.70 -28.72
C ARG A 289 -12.37 9.83 -27.26
N GLU A 290 -13.05 10.73 -26.55
CA GLU A 290 -12.94 10.82 -25.10
C GLU A 290 -13.32 9.47 -24.49
N ARG A 291 -14.57 9.06 -24.61
CA ARG A 291 -15.08 7.77 -24.10
C ARG A 291 -15.01 6.65 -25.14
N SER A 292 -13.89 5.95 -25.15
CA SER A 292 -13.71 4.72 -25.92
C SER A 292 -12.55 3.93 -25.36
N ARG A 293 -12.50 2.63 -25.65
CA ARG A 293 -11.32 1.82 -25.39
C ARG A 293 -10.29 2.15 -26.48
N LYS A 294 -9.25 2.88 -26.08
CA LYS A 294 -8.17 3.32 -26.98
C LYS A 294 -7.13 2.22 -27.09
N MET A 295 -6.92 1.69 -28.29
CA MET A 295 -6.04 0.56 -28.57
C MET A 295 -4.98 0.96 -29.59
N ILE A 296 -3.70 0.77 -29.28
CA ILE A 296 -2.61 0.85 -30.26
C ILE A 296 -2.13 -0.57 -30.56
N VAL A 297 -2.12 -0.95 -31.83
CA VAL A 297 -1.43 -2.17 -32.28
C VAL A 297 -0.07 -1.76 -32.79
N PHE A 298 0.99 -2.14 -32.09
CA PHE A 298 2.37 -1.88 -32.45
C PHE A 298 2.96 -3.10 -33.16
N SER A 299 3.22 -3.01 -34.46
CA SER A 299 3.71 -4.11 -35.29
C SER A 299 5.12 -3.87 -35.80
N THR A 300 6.05 -4.78 -35.47
CA THR A 300 7.45 -4.76 -35.91
C THR A 300 8.08 -6.15 -35.82
N ASP A 301 9.11 -6.39 -36.61
CA ASP A 301 9.97 -7.58 -36.54
C ASP A 301 11.32 -7.31 -35.84
N ALA A 302 11.48 -6.15 -35.21
CA ALA A 302 12.73 -5.68 -34.63
C ALA A 302 12.63 -5.21 -33.16
N GLY A 303 13.78 -4.85 -32.60
CA GLY A 303 13.89 -4.18 -31.31
C GLY A 303 13.50 -2.70 -31.40
N PHE A 304 13.64 -1.95 -30.30
CA PHE A 304 13.30 -0.54 -30.25
C PHE A 304 14.44 0.29 -29.64
N HIS A 305 14.55 1.54 -30.08
CA HIS A 305 15.34 2.55 -29.41
C HIS A 305 14.57 3.20 -28.25
N PHE A 306 15.32 3.61 -27.22
CA PHE A 306 14.78 4.33 -26.06
C PHE A 306 15.73 5.46 -25.62
N ALA A 307 15.27 6.31 -24.70
CA ALA A 307 16.03 7.47 -24.23
C ALA A 307 17.48 7.11 -23.86
N GLY A 308 18.42 7.89 -24.39
CA GLY A 308 19.86 7.68 -24.31
C GLY A 308 20.49 7.28 -25.64
N ASP A 309 19.78 6.56 -26.50
CA ASP A 309 20.31 6.07 -27.78
C ASP A 309 20.56 7.21 -28.78
N GLY A 310 19.71 8.26 -28.77
CA GLY A 310 19.87 9.43 -29.63
C GLY A 310 21.18 10.19 -29.40
N ARG A 311 21.85 9.97 -28.25
CA ARG A 311 23.17 10.54 -27.96
C ARG A 311 24.21 10.15 -29.00
N LEU A 312 24.11 8.96 -29.61
CA LEU A 312 24.99 8.52 -30.69
C LEU A 312 24.87 9.41 -31.94
N ALA A 313 23.69 9.97 -32.17
CA ALA A 313 23.41 10.92 -33.24
C ALA A 313 23.61 12.39 -32.84
N GLY A 314 24.15 12.66 -31.65
CA GLY A 314 24.29 14.01 -31.12
C GLY A 314 22.99 14.63 -30.62
N ILE A 315 21.91 13.85 -30.53
CA ILE A 315 20.62 14.29 -29.99
C ILE A 315 20.67 14.11 -28.48
N THR A 316 20.60 15.22 -27.74
CA THR A 316 20.72 15.23 -26.27
C THR A 316 19.53 15.85 -25.57
N THR A 317 18.62 16.48 -26.32
CA THR A 317 17.37 17.04 -25.80
C THR A 317 16.43 15.89 -25.46
N PRO A 318 15.98 15.74 -24.20
CA PRO A 318 15.00 14.71 -23.86
C PRO A 318 13.67 14.91 -24.61
N ASN A 319 12.95 13.82 -24.85
CA ASN A 319 11.57 13.86 -25.33
C ASN A 319 10.67 14.58 -24.31
N ASP A 320 9.81 15.49 -24.76
CA ASP A 320 8.95 16.31 -23.89
C ASP A 320 7.55 15.70 -23.65
N GLY A 321 7.22 14.59 -24.32
CA GLY A 321 5.91 13.95 -24.25
C GLY A 321 4.77 14.80 -24.80
N GLN A 322 5.05 15.73 -25.72
CA GLN A 322 4.07 16.59 -26.37
C GLN A 322 3.86 16.22 -27.85
N CYS A 323 2.79 16.74 -28.44
CA CYS A 323 2.49 16.55 -29.85
C CYS A 323 3.30 17.50 -30.75
N HIS A 324 3.98 16.93 -31.76
CA HIS A 324 4.79 17.68 -32.74
C HIS A 324 4.57 17.14 -34.16
N LEU A 325 3.32 17.02 -34.59
CA LEU A 325 2.99 16.67 -35.98
C LEU A 325 2.77 17.92 -36.82
N ASP A 326 3.30 17.92 -38.03
CA ASP A 326 2.93 18.91 -39.05
C ASP A 326 1.59 18.58 -39.71
N SER A 327 1.17 19.42 -40.66
CA SER A 327 -0.07 19.25 -41.42
C SER A 327 -0.09 18.00 -42.30
N ASP A 328 1.07 17.45 -42.65
CA ASP A 328 1.23 16.24 -43.47
C ASP A 328 1.36 14.97 -42.60
N GLY A 329 1.32 15.14 -41.28
CA GLY A 329 1.37 14.08 -40.29
C GLY A 329 2.77 13.63 -39.91
N TYR A 330 3.83 14.34 -40.29
CA TYR A 330 5.21 13.98 -39.93
C TYR A 330 5.60 14.49 -38.55
N TYR A 331 6.35 13.67 -37.80
CA TYR A 331 6.95 14.09 -36.53
C TYR A 331 8.13 15.04 -36.75
N THR A 332 7.90 16.33 -36.50
CA THR A 332 8.87 17.39 -36.83
C THR A 332 10.08 17.43 -35.90
N LYS A 333 9.98 16.88 -34.69
CA LYS A 333 11.05 16.90 -33.68
C LYS A 333 11.90 15.62 -33.64
N SER A 334 11.72 14.71 -34.60
CA SER A 334 12.44 13.43 -34.67
C SER A 334 13.97 13.57 -34.59
N THR A 335 14.55 14.60 -35.21
CA THR A 335 16.00 14.85 -35.22
C THR A 335 16.47 15.85 -34.16
N GLU A 336 15.56 16.38 -33.35
CA GLU A 336 15.87 17.39 -32.31
C GLU A 336 15.73 16.83 -30.89
N GLN A 337 14.77 15.92 -30.69
CA GLN A 337 14.48 15.26 -29.42
C GLN A 337 14.91 13.80 -29.46
N ASP A 338 15.45 13.31 -28.34
CA ASP A 338 15.80 11.92 -28.12
C ASP A 338 14.53 11.05 -28.12
N TYR A 339 14.71 9.73 -28.19
CA TYR A 339 13.60 8.79 -28.00
C TYR A 339 13.00 8.97 -26.58
N PRO A 340 11.72 8.66 -26.37
CA PRO A 340 11.14 8.73 -25.04
C PRO A 340 11.72 7.60 -24.16
N SER A 341 11.77 7.86 -22.85
CA SER A 341 12.12 6.83 -21.87
C SER A 341 10.93 5.92 -21.64
N ILE A 342 11.18 4.69 -21.17
CA ILE A 342 10.12 3.75 -20.78
C ILE A 342 9.22 4.37 -19.69
N ALA A 343 9.81 5.14 -18.77
CA ALA A 343 9.05 5.83 -17.71
C ALA A 343 8.13 6.93 -18.26
N LEU A 344 8.61 7.74 -19.22
CA LEU A 344 7.77 8.77 -19.87
C LEU A 344 6.65 8.11 -20.68
N LEU A 345 6.94 7.01 -21.36
CA LEU A 345 5.96 6.22 -22.09
C LEU A 345 4.88 5.66 -21.12
N HIS A 346 5.30 5.05 -20.02
CA HIS A 346 4.41 4.54 -18.98
C HIS A 346 3.48 5.64 -18.46
N GLN A 347 4.04 6.81 -18.12
CA GLN A 347 3.29 7.96 -17.65
C GLN A 347 2.21 8.38 -18.66
N LYS A 348 2.57 8.49 -19.95
CA LYS A 348 1.64 8.94 -20.99
C LYS A 348 0.57 7.91 -21.33
N ILE A 349 0.91 6.61 -21.32
CA ILE A 349 -0.05 5.52 -21.47
C ILE A 349 -1.09 5.57 -20.34
N LYS A 350 -0.65 5.74 -19.08
CA LYS A 350 -1.53 5.87 -17.92
C LYS A 350 -2.39 7.14 -17.99
N GLU A 351 -1.79 8.29 -18.32
CA GLU A 351 -2.48 9.58 -18.43
C GLU A 351 -3.57 9.56 -19.51
N LYS A 352 -3.29 8.98 -20.68
CA LYS A 352 -4.22 8.93 -21.81
C LYS A 352 -5.07 7.67 -21.87
N LYS A 353 -4.92 6.77 -20.90
CA LYS A 353 -5.68 5.52 -20.74
C LYS A 353 -5.69 4.70 -22.04
N VAL A 354 -4.51 4.55 -22.64
CA VAL A 354 -4.31 3.80 -23.88
C VAL A 354 -3.86 2.38 -23.55
N ASN A 355 -4.33 1.41 -24.34
CA ASN A 355 -3.91 0.02 -24.25
C ASN A 355 -3.01 -0.29 -25.46
N ILE A 356 -1.94 -1.07 -25.27
CA ILE A 356 -1.00 -1.39 -26.35
C ILE A 356 -0.89 -2.89 -26.56
N ILE A 357 -1.06 -3.33 -27.82
CA ILE A 357 -0.78 -4.70 -28.26
C ILE A 357 0.54 -4.66 -29.04
N PHE A 358 1.59 -5.27 -28.50
CA PHE A 358 2.84 -5.50 -29.20
C PHE A 358 2.71 -6.76 -30.06
N ALA A 359 2.44 -6.59 -31.35
CA ALA A 359 2.39 -7.65 -32.35
C ALA A 359 3.78 -7.82 -32.97
N VAL A 360 4.59 -8.71 -32.39
CA VAL A 360 6.02 -8.83 -32.74
C VAL A 360 6.39 -10.23 -33.17
N THR A 361 7.44 -10.36 -33.98
CA THR A 361 7.95 -11.66 -34.39
C THR A 361 8.49 -12.47 -33.21
N ARG A 362 8.52 -13.80 -33.38
CA ARG A 362 8.90 -14.75 -32.31
C ARG A 362 10.27 -14.48 -31.69
N SER A 363 11.23 -13.95 -32.47
CA SER A 363 12.56 -13.59 -32.00
C SER A 363 12.53 -12.46 -30.95
N ASN A 364 11.57 -11.54 -31.06
CA ASN A 364 11.48 -10.36 -30.21
C ASN A 364 10.47 -10.51 -29.07
N GLN A 365 9.65 -11.57 -29.07
CA GLN A 365 8.63 -11.82 -28.04
C GLN A 365 9.16 -11.63 -26.61
N ARG A 366 10.35 -12.17 -26.30
CA ARG A 366 10.92 -12.06 -24.94
C ARG A 366 11.23 -10.63 -24.54
N LEU A 367 11.73 -9.82 -25.47
CA LEU A 367 12.07 -8.41 -25.21
C LEU A 367 10.82 -7.59 -24.88
N TYR A 368 9.76 -7.73 -25.69
CA TYR A 368 8.51 -7.01 -25.47
C TYR A 368 7.70 -7.56 -24.28
N GLN A 369 7.89 -8.83 -23.92
CA GLN A 369 7.34 -9.37 -22.67
C GLN A 369 7.98 -8.70 -21.46
N GLN A 370 9.31 -8.54 -21.44
CA GLN A 370 10.00 -7.82 -20.36
C GLN A 370 9.56 -6.35 -20.26
N LEU A 371 9.27 -5.72 -21.41
CA LEU A 371 8.70 -4.36 -21.43
C LEU A 371 7.30 -4.34 -20.80
N THR A 372 6.43 -5.29 -21.15
CA THR A 372 5.10 -5.42 -20.56
C THR A 372 5.17 -5.67 -19.05
N ASP A 373 6.07 -6.53 -18.61
CA ASP A 373 6.26 -6.83 -17.19
C ASP A 373 6.77 -5.61 -16.39
N ALA A 374 7.49 -4.69 -17.06
CA ALA A 374 7.95 -3.43 -16.48
C ALA A 374 6.85 -2.34 -16.41
N LEU A 375 5.66 -2.61 -16.96
CA LEU A 375 4.53 -1.69 -17.07
C LEU A 375 3.26 -2.29 -16.41
N PRO A 376 3.29 -2.64 -15.11
CA PRO A 376 2.27 -3.48 -14.49
C PRO A 376 0.88 -2.82 -14.36
N ASP A 377 0.83 -1.50 -14.31
CA ASP A 377 -0.40 -0.72 -14.06
C ASP A 377 -1.11 -0.28 -15.35
N VAL A 378 -0.56 -0.64 -16.52
CA VAL A 378 -1.15 -0.36 -17.83
C VAL A 378 -1.45 -1.66 -18.57
N SER A 379 -2.57 -1.68 -19.28
CA SER A 379 -3.00 -2.84 -20.05
C SER A 379 -2.19 -2.96 -21.34
N THR A 380 -1.09 -3.71 -21.28
CA THR A 380 -0.31 -4.09 -22.46
C THR A 380 -0.34 -5.60 -22.68
N ALA A 381 -0.31 -6.01 -23.96
CA ALA A 381 -0.31 -7.40 -24.35
C ALA A 381 0.76 -7.66 -25.42
N VAL A 382 1.27 -8.88 -25.48
CA VAL A 382 2.27 -9.31 -26.47
C VAL A 382 1.72 -10.48 -27.26
N GLY A 383 1.51 -10.25 -28.55
CA GLY A 383 1.08 -11.26 -29.50
C GLY A 383 2.23 -11.66 -30.43
N VAL A 384 2.36 -12.96 -30.73
CA VAL A 384 3.38 -13.46 -31.66
C VAL A 384 2.87 -13.33 -33.10
N LEU A 385 3.46 -12.40 -33.84
CA LEU A 385 3.20 -12.18 -35.25
C LEU A 385 3.92 -13.26 -36.08
N ALA A 386 3.20 -13.87 -37.02
CA ALA A 386 3.80 -14.68 -38.06
C ALA A 386 4.75 -13.82 -38.91
N THR A 387 5.77 -14.42 -39.50
CA THR A 387 6.77 -13.67 -40.28
C THR A 387 6.20 -12.96 -41.50
N ASP A 388 4.99 -13.32 -41.93
CA ASP A 388 4.26 -12.71 -43.05
C ASP A 388 3.01 -11.94 -42.57
N SER A 389 2.86 -11.73 -41.26
CA SER A 389 1.67 -11.14 -40.63
C SER A 389 0.33 -11.84 -40.93
N SER A 390 0.32 -13.10 -41.39
CA SER A 390 -0.92 -13.80 -41.79
C SER A 390 -1.93 -14.01 -40.65
N ASN A 391 -1.46 -14.03 -39.39
CA ASN A 391 -2.28 -14.21 -38.19
C ASN A 391 -2.65 -12.90 -37.47
N ILE A 392 -2.38 -11.72 -38.06
CA ILE A 392 -2.57 -10.43 -37.38
C ILE A 392 -4.02 -10.21 -36.92
N VAL A 393 -5.00 -10.64 -37.71
CA VAL A 393 -6.42 -10.44 -37.38
C VAL A 393 -6.82 -11.24 -36.16
N THR A 394 -6.48 -12.53 -36.13
CA THR A 394 -6.76 -13.41 -34.99
C THR A 394 -5.97 -13.00 -33.76
N LEU A 395 -4.73 -12.53 -33.94
CA LEU A 395 -3.90 -12.02 -32.85
C LEU A 395 -4.56 -10.80 -32.20
N ILE A 396 -5.01 -9.81 -32.97
CA ILE A 396 -5.67 -8.63 -32.41
C ILE A 396 -6.95 -9.01 -31.67
N GLU A 397 -7.75 -9.94 -32.21
CA GLU A 397 -8.97 -10.43 -31.56
C GLU A 397 -8.67 -11.11 -30.21
N GLU A 398 -7.69 -12.01 -30.17
CA GLU A 398 -7.28 -12.72 -28.95
C GLU A 398 -6.67 -11.78 -27.90
N GLU A 399 -5.76 -10.88 -28.30
CA GLU A 399 -5.14 -9.93 -27.38
C GLU A 399 -6.13 -8.85 -26.92
N TYR A 400 -7.09 -8.45 -27.77
CA TYR A 400 -8.22 -7.61 -27.36
C TYR A 400 -9.05 -8.31 -26.29
N GLY A 401 -9.39 -9.59 -26.48
CA GLY A 401 -10.11 -10.39 -25.49
C GLY A 401 -9.42 -10.38 -24.13
N LYS A 402 -8.11 -10.65 -24.09
CA LYS A 402 -7.33 -10.61 -22.83
C LYS A 402 -7.35 -9.24 -22.16
N ILE A 403 -7.23 -8.16 -22.93
CA ILE A 403 -7.27 -6.77 -22.40
C ILE A 403 -8.68 -6.40 -21.94
N ALA A 404 -9.72 -6.87 -22.64
CA ALA A 404 -11.11 -6.63 -22.28
C ALA A 404 -11.53 -7.40 -21.04
N GLU A 405 -10.98 -8.61 -20.85
CA GLU A 405 -11.28 -9.51 -19.74
C GLU A 405 -10.46 -9.24 -18.47
N LYS A 406 -9.42 -8.42 -18.56
CA LYS A 406 -8.57 -8.05 -17.43
C LYS A 406 -8.87 -6.63 -16.96
N ILE A 407 -9.41 -6.51 -15.74
CA ILE A 407 -9.72 -5.24 -15.11
C ILE A 407 -8.73 -4.97 -14.00
N ILE A 408 -7.95 -3.89 -14.13
CA ILE A 408 -6.95 -3.46 -13.14
C ILE A 408 -7.41 -2.10 -12.59
N MET A 409 -7.69 -1.99 -11.29
CA MET A 409 -8.02 -0.72 -10.66
C MET A 409 -6.76 0.06 -10.33
N VAL A 410 -6.70 1.32 -10.78
CA VAL A 410 -5.58 2.23 -10.54
C VAL A 410 -6.05 3.51 -9.88
N ASP A 411 -5.16 4.13 -9.09
CA ASP A 411 -5.40 5.40 -8.43
C ASP A 411 -4.20 6.37 -8.53
N ASN A 412 -4.44 7.58 -8.01
CA ASN A 412 -3.47 8.65 -7.87
C ASN A 412 -3.14 8.99 -6.40
N ALA A 413 -3.47 8.11 -5.44
CA ALA A 413 -3.14 8.34 -4.04
C ALA A 413 -1.62 8.26 -3.82
N ASN A 414 -1.13 9.06 -2.90
CA ASN A 414 0.30 9.20 -2.65
C ASN A 414 0.57 9.14 -1.14
N ALA A 415 1.26 8.06 -0.72
CA ALA A 415 1.61 7.86 0.69
C ALA A 415 2.47 8.99 1.27
N SER A 416 3.26 9.67 0.44
CA SER A 416 4.04 10.85 0.87
C SER A 416 3.18 12.08 1.17
N MET A 417 1.94 12.11 0.67
CA MET A 417 0.94 13.13 0.99
C MET A 417 0.02 12.71 2.16
N GLY A 418 0.37 11.65 2.88
CA GLY A 418 -0.35 11.20 4.07
C GLY A 418 -1.54 10.27 3.81
N LEU A 419 -1.81 9.86 2.56
CA LEU A 419 -2.92 8.98 2.20
C LEU A 419 -2.45 7.73 1.44
N ARG A 420 -3.00 6.56 1.75
CA ARG A 420 -2.72 5.31 1.04
C ARG A 420 -4.02 4.55 0.74
N LEU A 421 -4.14 4.03 -0.47
CA LEU A 421 -5.20 3.11 -0.86
C LEU A 421 -4.68 1.66 -0.91
N SER A 422 -5.53 0.72 -0.54
CA SER A 422 -5.29 -0.72 -0.69
C SER A 422 -6.56 -1.41 -1.18
N TYR A 423 -6.39 -2.49 -1.96
CA TYR A 423 -7.47 -3.14 -2.67
C TYR A 423 -7.58 -4.60 -2.29
N ARG A 424 -8.82 -5.08 -2.23
CA ARG A 424 -9.17 -6.49 -2.23
C ARG A 424 -10.27 -6.70 -3.24
N SER A 425 -10.22 -7.77 -4.02
CA SER A 425 -11.19 -7.99 -5.11
C SER A 425 -11.94 -9.30 -4.94
N THR A 426 -13.22 -9.26 -5.31
CA THR A 426 -14.09 -10.42 -5.49
C THR A 426 -14.41 -10.50 -6.98
N CYS A 427 -13.67 -11.36 -7.69
CA CYS A 427 -13.85 -11.57 -9.13
C CYS A 427 -14.94 -12.64 -9.42
N VAL A 428 -15.10 -13.01 -10.69
CA VAL A 428 -16.22 -13.82 -11.23
C VAL A 428 -16.45 -15.17 -10.54
N ASP A 429 -15.44 -15.76 -9.89
CA ASP A 429 -15.61 -16.99 -9.10
C ASP A 429 -16.48 -16.79 -7.84
N GLY A 430 -16.70 -15.53 -7.41
CA GLY A 430 -17.65 -15.09 -6.38
C GLY A 430 -17.45 -15.66 -4.98
N ARG A 431 -16.37 -16.42 -4.74
CA ARG A 431 -16.17 -17.23 -3.53
C ARG A 431 -15.01 -16.78 -2.66
N THR A 432 -14.06 -16.01 -3.20
CA THR A 432 -12.81 -15.68 -2.51
C THR A 432 -12.43 -14.22 -2.73
N LEU A 433 -12.36 -13.48 -1.64
CA LEU A 433 -11.80 -12.14 -1.58
C LEU A 433 -10.27 -12.25 -1.57
N MET A 434 -9.61 -11.68 -2.58
CA MET A 434 -8.16 -11.75 -2.75
C MET A 434 -7.53 -10.37 -2.57
N ASP A 435 -6.32 -10.30 -2.00
CA ASP A 435 -5.58 -9.05 -1.83
C ASP A 435 -4.92 -8.64 -3.16
N THR A 436 -5.76 -8.16 -4.09
CA THR A 436 -5.35 -7.72 -5.43
C THR A 436 -6.29 -6.62 -5.92
N ASN A 437 -5.77 -5.74 -6.76
CA ASN A 437 -6.52 -4.71 -7.49
C ASN A 437 -6.92 -5.18 -8.90
N THR A 438 -6.70 -6.46 -9.21
CA THR A 438 -6.89 -7.02 -10.56
C THR A 438 -7.93 -8.14 -10.54
N CYS A 439 -8.80 -8.16 -11.55
CA CYS A 439 -9.66 -9.28 -11.89
C CYS A 439 -9.41 -9.73 -13.33
N ASP A 440 -9.15 -11.03 -13.52
CA ASP A 440 -8.97 -11.65 -14.83
C ASP A 440 -10.23 -12.44 -15.24
N GLY A 441 -10.43 -12.63 -16.54
CA GLY A 441 -11.52 -13.44 -17.09
C GLY A 441 -12.92 -12.83 -16.97
N VAL A 442 -13.01 -11.49 -16.81
CA VAL A 442 -14.27 -10.75 -16.71
C VAL A 442 -14.93 -10.69 -18.09
N LYS A 443 -16.14 -11.21 -18.22
CA LYS A 443 -16.88 -11.20 -19.48
C LYS A 443 -17.86 -10.04 -19.53
N VAL A 444 -18.34 -9.79 -20.74
CA VAL A 444 -19.42 -8.83 -20.99
C VAL A 444 -20.64 -9.20 -20.13
N GLY A 445 -21.12 -8.23 -19.36
CA GLY A 445 -22.23 -8.38 -18.42
C GLY A 445 -21.83 -8.85 -17.02
N ASP A 446 -20.60 -9.33 -16.83
CA ASP A 446 -20.10 -9.70 -15.49
C ASP A 446 -19.92 -8.43 -14.63
N GLU A 447 -20.26 -8.57 -13.36
CA GLU A 447 -20.05 -7.56 -12.32
C GLU A 447 -18.94 -8.04 -11.39
N VAL A 448 -17.95 -7.19 -11.16
CA VAL A 448 -16.85 -7.44 -10.23
C VAL A 448 -16.82 -6.36 -9.16
N GLU A 449 -16.41 -6.74 -7.95
CA GLU A 449 -16.40 -5.85 -6.79
C GLU A 449 -14.99 -5.71 -6.23
N PHE A 450 -14.59 -4.46 -5.98
CA PHE A 450 -13.34 -4.09 -5.35
C PHE A 450 -13.63 -3.43 -4.00
N GLU A 451 -13.22 -4.08 -2.92
CA GLU A 451 -13.17 -3.50 -1.58
C GLU A 451 -11.93 -2.61 -1.49
N VAL A 452 -12.15 -1.30 -1.40
CA VAL A 452 -11.11 -0.28 -1.32
C VAL A 452 -11.00 0.19 0.12
N THR A 453 -9.78 0.20 0.66
CA THR A 453 -9.49 0.77 1.99
C THR A 453 -8.57 1.98 1.85
N LEU A 454 -9.04 3.14 2.30
CA LEU A 454 -8.27 4.38 2.46
C LEU A 454 -7.69 4.45 3.87
N ASP A 455 -6.38 4.67 3.97
CA ASP A 455 -5.62 4.81 5.20
C ASP A 455 -5.08 6.25 5.31
N ALA A 456 -5.53 6.98 6.33
CA ALA A 456 -5.06 8.32 6.63
C ALA A 456 -3.84 8.23 7.56
N LEU A 457 -2.64 8.32 7.02
CA LEU A 457 -1.41 8.00 7.76
C LEU A 457 -1.03 9.07 8.77
N HIS A 458 -1.11 10.34 8.41
CA HIS A 458 -0.76 11.48 9.24
C HIS A 458 -1.27 12.79 8.63
N CYS A 459 -1.28 13.84 9.42
CA CYS A 459 -1.63 15.18 8.96
C CYS A 459 -0.52 15.81 8.11
N VAL A 460 -0.88 16.35 6.94
CA VAL A 460 -0.03 17.20 6.11
C VAL A 460 -0.70 18.57 5.93
N PRO A 461 0.03 19.63 5.53
CA PRO A 461 -0.56 20.98 5.41
C PRO A 461 -1.78 21.06 4.49
N GLN A 462 -1.79 20.24 3.43
CA GLN A 462 -2.97 20.03 2.60
C GLN A 462 -3.96 19.12 3.33
N ARG A 463 -5.19 19.60 3.56
CA ARG A 463 -6.24 18.84 4.26
C ARG A 463 -7.24 18.19 3.31
N ASP A 464 -7.48 18.83 2.18
CA ASP A 464 -8.45 18.41 1.17
C ASP A 464 -7.77 17.79 -0.04
N PHE A 465 -8.25 16.62 -0.45
CA PHE A 465 -7.70 15.84 -1.56
C PHE A 465 -8.83 15.41 -2.49
N GLU A 466 -8.56 15.47 -3.79
CA GLU A 466 -9.38 14.85 -4.82
C GLU A 466 -8.60 13.66 -5.40
N LEU A 467 -8.99 12.46 -5.01
CA LEU A 467 -8.41 11.22 -5.51
C LEU A 467 -9.30 10.63 -6.60
N HIS A 468 -8.68 10.00 -7.58
CA HIS A 468 -9.35 9.37 -8.72
C HIS A 468 -9.02 7.89 -8.72
N ILE A 469 -10.06 7.06 -8.74
CA ILE A 469 -9.97 5.60 -8.79
C ILE A 469 -10.68 5.12 -10.05
N GLY A 470 -10.05 4.32 -10.88
CA GLY A 470 -10.70 3.82 -12.10
C GLY A 470 -9.98 2.63 -12.72
N PRO A 471 -10.65 1.89 -13.61
CA PRO A 471 -10.03 0.83 -14.37
C PRO A 471 -8.95 1.38 -15.33
N SER A 472 -7.82 0.71 -15.40
CA SER A 472 -6.74 1.03 -16.33
C SER A 472 -7.22 0.89 -17.78
N GLY A 473 -6.90 1.89 -18.62
CA GLY A 473 -7.25 1.90 -20.04
C GLY A 473 -8.70 2.28 -20.37
N LEU A 474 -9.48 2.78 -19.39
CA LEU A 474 -10.89 3.16 -19.53
C LEU A 474 -11.17 4.54 -18.90
N GLU A 475 -12.12 5.30 -19.46
CA GLU A 475 -12.33 6.68 -19.00
C GLU A 475 -13.07 6.82 -17.67
N GLU A 476 -13.77 5.79 -17.25
CA GLU A 476 -14.58 5.79 -16.04
C GLU A 476 -13.72 5.98 -14.79
N VAL A 477 -14.15 6.91 -13.93
CA VAL A 477 -13.43 7.29 -12.71
C VAL A 477 -14.44 7.54 -11.61
N LEU A 478 -14.16 6.98 -10.43
CA LEU A 478 -14.72 7.38 -9.15
C LEU A 478 -13.89 8.55 -8.61
N LYS A 479 -14.55 9.68 -8.34
CA LYS A 479 -13.95 10.80 -7.62
C LYS A 479 -14.15 10.62 -6.12
N LEU A 480 -13.06 10.72 -5.38
CA LEU A 480 -13.03 10.58 -3.95
C LEU A 480 -12.58 11.90 -3.33
N TYR A 481 -13.49 12.60 -2.67
CA TYR A 481 -13.22 13.84 -1.95
C TYR A 481 -12.86 13.49 -0.50
N VAL A 482 -11.59 13.65 -0.15
CA VAL A 482 -11.07 13.30 1.18
C VAL A 482 -10.74 14.57 1.95
N HIS A 483 -11.31 14.72 3.13
CA HIS A 483 -10.96 15.75 4.10
C HIS A 483 -10.33 15.11 5.34
N VAL A 484 -9.07 15.41 5.63
CA VAL A 484 -8.37 14.89 6.80
C VAL A 484 -8.58 15.83 7.99
N ILE A 485 -9.26 15.33 9.03
CA ILE A 485 -9.62 16.09 10.23
C ILE A 485 -8.43 16.10 11.20
N CYS A 486 -7.65 17.18 11.15
CA CYS A 486 -6.45 17.34 11.96
C CYS A 486 -6.61 18.36 13.09
N ASP A 487 -7.62 19.21 12.98
CA ASP A 487 -7.77 20.42 13.77
C ASP A 487 -9.06 20.34 14.59
N CYS A 488 -9.07 20.94 15.78
CA CYS A 488 -10.25 21.01 16.65
C CYS A 488 -10.96 22.35 16.53
N ASP A 489 -12.28 22.35 16.34
CA ASP A 489 -13.09 23.57 16.24
C ASP A 489 -12.95 24.50 17.47
N CYS A 490 -12.72 23.93 18.67
CA CYS A 490 -12.53 24.72 19.89
C CYS A 490 -11.22 25.54 19.92
N GLU A 491 -10.25 25.25 19.04
CA GLU A 491 -8.98 25.98 18.99
C GLU A 491 -9.14 27.34 18.33
N ASP A 492 -10.18 27.50 17.51
CA ASP A 492 -10.54 28.78 16.89
C ASP A 492 -11.26 29.72 17.88
N GLU A 493 -11.84 29.17 18.96
CA GLU A 493 -12.54 29.90 20.01
C GLU A 493 -11.57 30.40 21.11
N ILE A 494 -10.77 31.40 20.77
CA ILE A 494 -9.75 31.95 21.69
C ILE A 494 -10.35 33.03 22.59
N VAL A 495 -10.29 32.82 23.91
CA VAL A 495 -10.58 33.88 24.90
C VAL A 495 -9.27 34.54 25.31
N TYR A 496 -9.02 35.74 24.76
CA TYR A 496 -7.80 36.50 25.03
C TYR A 496 -7.77 37.05 26.47
N ASN A 497 -6.59 36.99 27.11
CA ASN A 497 -6.36 37.46 28.48
C ASN A 497 -7.44 36.99 29.46
N ALA A 498 -7.74 35.69 29.41
CA ALA A 498 -8.84 35.09 30.14
C ALA A 498 -8.64 35.28 31.66
N PRO A 499 -9.69 35.67 32.42
CA PRO A 499 -9.65 35.71 33.89
C PRO A 499 -9.19 34.40 34.53
N GLU A 500 -9.59 33.28 33.92
CA GLU A 500 -9.22 31.90 34.26
C GLU A 500 -7.71 31.65 34.15
N CYS A 501 -7.02 32.42 33.31
CA CYS A 501 -5.57 32.41 33.11
C CYS A 501 -4.90 33.61 33.80
N ASN A 502 -5.52 34.12 34.89
CA ASN A 502 -5.07 35.30 35.65
C ASN A 502 -4.88 36.58 34.82
N GLY A 503 -5.51 36.68 33.64
CA GLY A 503 -5.29 37.79 32.71
C GLY A 503 -3.90 37.81 32.05
N HIS A 504 -3.10 36.75 32.24
CA HIS A 504 -1.73 36.62 31.75
C HIS A 504 -1.59 35.51 30.70
N GLY A 505 -2.70 35.08 30.09
CA GLY A 505 -2.72 34.08 29.03
C GLY A 505 -4.06 34.01 28.31
N ASN A 506 -4.07 33.31 27.18
CA ASN A 506 -5.28 33.04 26.40
C ASN A 506 -5.83 31.67 26.79
N LEU A 507 -7.14 31.54 26.91
CA LEU A 507 -7.81 30.25 27.12
C LEU A 507 -8.19 29.66 25.75
N VAL A 508 -7.70 28.46 25.45
CA VAL A 508 -7.91 27.74 24.19
C VAL A 508 -8.24 26.28 24.51
N CYS A 509 -9.40 25.76 24.08
CA CYS A 509 -9.88 24.39 24.38
C CYS A 509 -9.70 23.95 25.85
N GLY A 510 -9.95 24.83 26.83
CA GLY A 510 -9.87 24.49 28.25
C GLY A 510 -8.45 24.51 28.85
N ILE A 511 -7.43 24.94 28.11
CA ILE A 511 -6.06 25.14 28.63
C ILE A 511 -5.60 26.59 28.46
N CYS A 512 -4.77 27.06 29.39
CA CYS A 512 -4.17 28.39 29.33
C CYS A 512 -2.87 28.37 28.52
N GLN A 513 -2.81 29.18 27.45
CA GLN A 513 -1.60 29.53 26.72
C GLN A 513 -1.03 30.81 27.33
N CYS A 514 -0.04 30.68 28.21
CA CYS A 514 0.52 31.81 28.95
C CYS A 514 1.34 32.75 28.07
N ALA A 515 1.25 34.05 28.36
CA ALA A 515 2.08 35.06 27.75
C ALA A 515 3.55 34.87 28.15
N GLU A 516 4.45 35.49 27.36
CA GLU A 516 5.88 35.42 27.61
C GLU A 516 6.23 35.87 29.04
N GLY A 517 6.99 35.05 29.77
CA GLY A 517 7.35 35.31 31.16
C GLY A 517 6.36 34.78 32.20
N PHE A 518 5.26 34.12 31.80
CA PHE A 518 4.32 33.47 32.71
C PHE A 518 4.25 31.95 32.47
N VAL A 519 4.14 31.16 33.55
CA VAL A 519 4.05 29.70 33.52
C VAL A 519 3.05 29.21 34.58
N GLY A 520 2.68 27.93 34.52
CA GLY A 520 1.67 27.31 35.41
C GLY A 520 0.40 26.94 34.64
N THR A 521 -0.47 26.14 35.26
CA THR A 521 -1.71 25.68 34.61
C THR A 521 -2.70 26.81 34.37
N HIS A 522 -2.58 27.90 35.14
CA HIS A 522 -3.42 29.10 35.07
C HIS A 522 -2.59 30.36 34.83
N CYS A 523 -1.33 30.25 34.40
CA CYS A 523 -0.40 31.38 34.24
C CYS A 523 -0.18 32.18 35.52
N GLU A 524 -0.24 31.51 36.67
CA GLU A 524 -0.15 32.12 37.99
C GLU A 524 1.29 32.47 38.42
N CYS A 525 2.30 31.95 37.71
CA CYS A 525 3.70 32.11 38.07
C CYS A 525 4.42 33.05 37.10
N GLU A 526 5.16 34.04 37.62
CA GLU A 526 6.18 34.73 36.84
C GLU A 526 7.42 33.84 36.70
N SER A 527 7.86 33.59 35.47
CA SER A 527 8.94 32.64 35.17
C SER A 527 10.34 33.21 35.46
N GLY A 528 10.46 34.53 35.67
CA GLY A 528 11.73 35.20 35.96
C GLY A 528 12.80 35.02 34.86
N GLY A 529 12.40 34.63 33.65
CA GLY A 529 13.30 34.32 32.53
C GLY A 529 13.70 32.83 32.42
N GLU A 530 13.17 31.95 33.27
CA GLU A 530 13.34 30.51 33.18
C GLU A 530 12.20 29.86 32.37
N SER A 531 12.47 28.73 31.70
CA SER A 531 11.45 27.96 30.97
C SER A 531 10.62 27.08 31.92
N ALA A 532 9.39 26.73 31.52
CA ALA A 532 8.53 25.82 32.31
C ALA A 532 9.25 24.51 32.69
N VAL A 533 10.02 23.94 31.74
CA VAL A 533 10.86 22.74 31.95
C VAL A 533 11.93 22.96 33.03
N ALA A 534 12.54 24.15 33.08
CA ALA A 534 13.54 24.48 34.09
C ALA A 534 12.93 24.63 35.49
N LEU A 535 11.71 25.17 35.60
CA LEU A 535 10.99 25.22 36.87
C LEU A 535 10.55 23.83 37.32
N GLU A 536 10.07 22.97 36.43
CA GLU A 536 9.68 21.60 36.76
C GLU A 536 10.88 20.74 37.21
N ALA A 537 12.05 20.95 36.61
CA ALA A 537 13.30 20.32 37.02
C ALA A 537 13.69 20.64 38.48
N LYS A 538 13.28 21.80 39.03
CA LYS A 538 13.51 22.14 40.45
C LYS A 538 12.69 21.29 41.42
N CYS A 539 11.66 20.62 40.91
CA CYS A 539 10.82 19.70 41.66
C CYS A 539 11.22 18.24 41.48
N LYS A 540 12.37 17.97 40.83
CA LYS A 540 12.99 16.65 40.68
C LYS A 540 14.27 16.61 41.49
N THR A 541 14.58 15.47 42.10
CA THR A 541 15.84 15.26 42.83
C THR A 541 17.01 14.99 41.87
N ASP A 542 16.72 14.35 40.75
CA ASP A 542 17.65 13.93 39.70
C ASP A 542 16.89 13.75 38.37
N THR A 543 17.59 13.64 37.24
CA THR A 543 16.97 13.62 35.89
C THR A 543 15.96 12.50 35.68
N ASP A 544 16.13 11.36 36.37
CA ASP A 544 15.26 10.18 36.27
C ASP A 544 14.18 10.12 37.37
N SER A 545 14.17 11.07 38.32
CA SER A 545 13.15 11.12 39.36
C SER A 545 11.82 11.69 38.86
N LEU A 546 10.73 11.13 39.39
CA LEU A 546 9.38 11.67 39.22
C LEU A 546 9.28 13.05 39.86
N VAL A 547 8.53 13.95 39.21
CA VAL A 547 8.22 15.28 39.76
C VAL A 547 7.56 15.15 41.12
N CYS A 548 8.07 15.87 42.11
CA CYS A 548 7.62 15.82 43.51
C CYS A 548 7.59 14.40 44.09
N SER A 549 8.45 13.49 43.60
CA SER A 549 8.48 12.08 43.99
C SER A 549 7.12 11.37 43.85
N GLY A 550 6.26 11.83 42.94
CA GLY A 550 4.89 11.32 42.75
C GLY A 550 3.90 11.70 43.87
N ARG A 551 4.29 12.55 44.81
CA ARG A 551 3.52 12.89 46.03
C ARG A 551 2.91 14.30 46.02
N GLY A 552 2.95 14.99 44.88
CA GLY A 552 2.42 16.34 44.76
C GLY A 552 2.60 16.93 43.36
N ILE A 553 2.15 18.17 43.19
CA ILE A 553 2.21 18.90 41.93
C ILE A 553 3.27 20.00 42.07
N CYS A 554 4.20 20.07 41.11
CA CYS A 554 5.18 21.14 41.07
C CYS A 554 4.51 22.46 40.66
N LYS A 555 4.16 23.29 41.63
CA LYS A 555 3.61 24.63 41.37
C LYS A 555 4.74 25.65 41.40
N CYS A 556 4.95 26.38 40.29
CA CYS A 556 5.98 27.41 40.16
C CYS A 556 7.39 26.99 40.60
N GLY A 557 7.80 25.73 40.39
CA GLY A 557 9.12 25.24 40.82
C GLY A 557 9.27 25.03 42.33
N THR A 558 8.17 25.01 43.08
CA THR A 558 8.16 24.65 44.50
C THR A 558 7.71 23.19 44.66
N GLY A 559 8.65 22.31 45.01
CA GLY A 559 8.43 20.88 45.30
C GLY A 559 7.93 20.63 46.73
N PRO A 560 7.82 19.36 47.18
CA PRO A 560 7.26 19.04 48.49
C PRO A 560 8.05 19.72 49.61
N TYR A 561 7.30 20.13 50.63
CA TYR A 561 7.82 20.77 51.83
C TYR A 561 8.90 19.91 52.51
N ASN A 562 10.01 20.53 52.90
CA ASN A 562 11.08 19.93 53.71
C ASN A 562 10.50 19.35 55.02
N GLU A 563 11.16 18.38 55.67
CA GLU A 563 10.73 17.75 56.95
C GLU A 563 10.29 18.76 58.02
N THR A 564 10.91 19.95 58.01
CA THR A 564 10.60 21.09 58.89
C THR A 564 9.24 21.75 58.64
N ARG A 565 8.67 21.61 57.44
CA ARG A 565 7.35 22.13 57.07
C ARG A 565 6.25 21.06 57.08
N CYS A 566 6.60 19.77 57.07
CA CYS A 566 5.66 18.70 57.46
C CYS A 566 5.20 18.83 58.91
N SER A 567 5.98 19.50 59.76
CA SER A 567 5.62 19.82 61.15
C SER A 567 4.59 20.95 61.28
N GLU A 568 4.25 21.64 60.17
CA GLU A 568 3.28 22.73 60.10
C GLU A 568 1.89 22.25 59.64
N CYS A 569 1.70 20.95 59.41
CA CYS A 569 0.39 20.40 59.05
C CYS A 569 -0.63 20.67 60.16
N PRO A 570 -1.87 21.11 59.83
CA PRO A 570 -2.87 21.50 60.81
C PRO A 570 -3.51 20.30 61.55
N PHE A 571 -3.00 19.09 61.35
CA PHE A 571 -3.54 17.84 61.86
C PHE A 571 -2.41 16.96 62.41
N THR A 572 -2.75 16.10 63.37
CA THR A 572 -1.76 15.30 64.11
C THR A 572 -1.62 13.92 63.47
N VAL A 573 -0.40 13.53 63.08
CA VAL A 573 -0.10 12.19 62.53
C VAL A 573 0.58 11.34 63.58
N ILE A 574 0.03 10.15 63.86
CA ILE A 574 0.53 9.20 64.87
C ILE A 574 0.89 7.88 64.17
N PRO A 575 2.18 7.53 64.06
CA PRO A 575 2.58 6.22 63.54
C PRO A 575 2.25 5.12 64.55
N VAL A 576 1.71 4.00 64.07
CA VAL A 576 1.35 2.83 64.88
C VAL A 576 1.76 1.53 64.20
N ASP A 577 2.10 0.49 64.98
CA ASP A 577 2.42 -0.85 64.44
C ASP A 577 1.15 -1.55 63.89
N GLU A 578 0.03 -1.39 64.59
CA GLU A 578 -1.29 -1.87 64.18
C GLU A 578 -2.32 -0.75 64.36
N LEU A 579 -3.28 -0.64 63.44
CA LEU A 579 -4.30 0.41 63.51
C LEU A 579 -5.22 0.15 64.74
N PRO A 580 -5.50 1.17 65.57
CA PRO A 580 -6.29 1.00 66.77
C PRO A 580 -7.74 0.66 66.44
N VAL A 581 -8.32 -0.31 67.17
CA VAL A 581 -9.75 -0.60 67.12
C VAL A 581 -10.47 0.40 68.02
N LEU A 582 -11.10 1.42 67.43
CA LEU A 582 -11.88 2.42 68.16
C LEU A 582 -13.23 1.83 68.60
N ASN A 583 -13.33 1.38 69.85
CA ASN A 583 -14.61 1.01 70.47
C ASN A 583 -15.33 2.29 70.94
N ILE A 584 -16.08 2.92 70.03
CA ILE A 584 -16.85 4.13 70.34
C ILE A 584 -18.32 3.88 69.95
N ASN A 585 -19.24 4.25 70.83
CA ASN A 585 -20.68 4.07 70.63
C ASN A 585 -21.18 4.84 69.39
N GLU A 586 -21.86 4.10 68.51
CA GLU A 586 -22.86 4.40 67.45
C GLU A 586 -23.19 5.83 66.95
N SER A 587 -22.29 6.83 67.00
CA SER A 587 -22.56 8.11 66.29
C SER A 587 -21.38 8.82 65.61
N ASP A 588 -20.14 8.31 65.66
CA ASP A 588 -19.01 8.92 64.95
C ASP A 588 -18.44 7.95 63.89
N SER A 589 -18.42 8.40 62.64
CA SER A 589 -17.88 7.66 61.47
C SER A 589 -16.35 7.70 61.50
N TRP A 590 -15.71 6.53 61.58
CA TRP A 590 -14.29 6.35 61.27
C TRP A 590 -14.17 5.55 59.98
N ASN A 591 -13.24 5.95 59.10
CA ASN A 591 -12.99 5.27 57.83
C ASN A 591 -11.57 4.68 57.85
N GLU A 592 -11.48 3.36 57.70
CA GLU A 592 -10.22 2.69 57.38
C GLU A 592 -9.96 2.87 55.88
N CYS A 593 -8.82 3.48 55.53
CA CYS A 593 -8.44 3.76 54.16
C CYS A 593 -7.15 3.02 53.80
N GLN A 594 -7.14 2.43 52.61
CA GLN A 594 -5.96 1.83 52.02
C GLN A 594 -5.53 2.64 50.80
N PHE A 595 -4.22 2.82 50.63
CA PHE A 595 -3.64 3.44 49.45
C PHE A 595 -2.51 2.56 48.94
N VAL A 596 -2.56 2.28 47.63
CA VAL A 596 -1.50 1.53 46.93
C VAL A 596 -0.58 2.56 46.29
N ASP A 597 0.68 2.54 46.68
CA ASP A 597 1.69 3.48 46.17
C ASP A 597 2.12 3.03 44.75
N PRO A 598 1.86 3.83 43.70
CA PRO A 598 2.15 3.44 42.31
C PRO A 598 3.63 3.24 42.01
N ALA A 599 4.53 3.71 42.88
CA ALA A 599 5.97 3.64 42.67
C ALA A 599 6.58 2.29 43.13
N ASP A 600 6.06 1.70 44.21
CA ASP A 600 6.59 0.46 44.79
C ASP A 600 5.56 -0.68 44.90
N ASP A 601 4.32 -0.44 44.45
CA ASP A 601 3.19 -1.38 44.48
C ASP A 601 2.88 -1.89 45.92
N CYS A 602 3.34 -1.14 46.93
CA CYS A 602 3.13 -1.43 48.33
C CYS A 602 1.84 -0.75 48.82
N THR A 603 1.10 -1.45 49.69
CA THR A 603 -0.11 -0.92 50.30
C THR A 603 0.18 -0.40 51.71
N PHE A 604 -0.26 0.82 52.02
CA PHE A 604 -0.26 1.31 53.41
C PHE A 604 -1.69 1.63 53.87
N TYR A 605 -1.91 1.43 55.17
CA TYR A 605 -3.22 1.55 55.81
C TYR A 605 -3.20 2.72 56.80
N PHE A 606 -4.26 3.52 56.78
CA PHE A 606 -4.43 4.61 57.74
C PHE A 606 -5.89 4.78 58.17
N LEU A 607 -6.07 5.34 59.36
CA LEU A 607 -7.35 5.66 59.96
C LEU A 607 -7.34 7.12 60.37
N TYR A 608 -8.44 7.84 60.13
CA TYR A 608 -8.57 9.23 60.58
C TYR A 608 -9.85 9.44 61.38
N TYR A 609 -9.77 10.36 62.35
CA TYR A 609 -10.86 10.75 63.24
C TYR A 609 -10.92 12.28 63.38
N TYR A 610 -12.12 12.82 63.42
CA TYR A 610 -12.38 14.23 63.75
C TYR A 610 -12.95 14.30 65.17
N ASP A 611 -12.31 15.06 66.04
CA ASP A 611 -12.89 15.45 67.33
C ASP A 611 -14.10 16.40 67.10
N GLY A 612 -15.05 16.46 68.02
CA GLY A 612 -16.22 17.36 68.02
C GLY A 612 -15.90 18.87 68.03
N MET A 613 -14.63 19.25 67.86
CA MET A 613 -14.13 20.60 67.58
C MET A 613 -13.42 20.72 66.20
N ASP A 614 -13.68 19.78 65.26
CA ASP A 614 -13.11 19.71 63.89
C ASP A 614 -11.58 19.51 63.81
N ASN A 615 -10.96 18.96 64.86
CA ASN A 615 -9.53 18.65 64.83
C ASN A 615 -9.27 17.23 64.29
N LEU A 616 -8.50 17.14 63.21
CA LEU A 616 -8.19 15.88 62.51
C LEU A 616 -6.99 15.17 63.15
N THR A 617 -7.18 13.90 63.51
CA THR A 617 -6.10 12.99 63.95
C THR A 617 -6.01 11.82 62.99
N VAL A 618 -4.80 11.51 62.51
CA VAL A 618 -4.55 10.41 61.56
C VAL A 618 -3.58 9.41 62.17
N TRP A 619 -3.99 8.14 62.29
CA TRP A 619 -3.12 7.03 62.63
C TRP A 619 -2.69 6.31 61.35
N VAL A 620 -1.39 6.10 61.17
CA VAL A 620 -0.83 5.47 59.98
C VAL A 620 -0.03 4.25 60.40
N ARG A 621 -0.21 3.12 59.71
CA ARG A 621 0.62 1.93 59.95
C ARG A 621 2.05 2.20 59.52
N GLU A 622 3.01 2.00 60.41
CA GLU A 622 4.43 2.34 60.18
C GLU A 622 5.08 1.45 59.10
N HIS A 623 4.64 0.19 58.99
CA HIS A 623 5.13 -0.75 57.99
C HIS A 623 4.15 -0.92 56.82
N LYS A 624 4.65 -0.77 55.59
CA LYS A 624 3.92 -1.05 54.35
C LYS A 624 3.86 -2.56 54.07
N ASP A 625 2.73 -3.03 53.52
CA ASP A 625 2.60 -4.39 53.01
C ASP A 625 3.00 -4.42 51.52
N CYS A 626 4.17 -5.00 51.23
CA CYS A 626 4.70 -5.10 49.87
C CYS A 626 4.63 -6.55 49.35
N PRO A 627 4.24 -6.78 48.09
CA PRO A 627 4.31 -8.11 47.49
C PRO A 627 5.76 -8.62 47.41
N ALA A 628 5.95 -9.93 47.62
CA ALA A 628 7.29 -10.52 47.62
C ALA A 628 7.96 -10.39 46.23
N PRO A 629 9.27 -10.04 46.16
CA PRO A 629 9.95 -9.87 44.89
C PRO A 629 9.99 -11.19 44.12
N LEU A 630 9.51 -11.17 42.87
CA LEU A 630 9.64 -12.30 41.96
C LEU A 630 11.13 -12.53 41.66
N PRO A 631 11.65 -13.77 41.74
CA PRO A 631 13.05 -14.06 41.45
C PRO A 631 13.33 -14.01 39.94
N VAL A 632 13.48 -12.79 39.41
CA VAL A 632 13.65 -12.50 37.97
C VAL A 632 14.77 -13.34 37.33
N LEU A 633 15.88 -13.54 38.05
CA LEU A 633 17.01 -14.35 37.57
C LEU A 633 16.60 -15.79 37.20
N VAL A 634 15.72 -16.40 38.01
CA VAL A 634 15.26 -17.78 37.78
C VAL A 634 14.37 -17.85 36.54
N ILE A 635 13.49 -16.87 36.37
CA ILE A 635 12.58 -16.78 35.21
C ILE A 635 13.39 -16.59 33.92
N VAL A 636 14.36 -15.68 33.93
CA VAL A 636 15.22 -15.41 32.77
C VAL A 636 16.03 -16.65 32.37
N LEU A 637 16.60 -17.39 33.34
CA LEU A 637 17.36 -18.60 33.07
C LEU A 637 16.49 -19.71 32.46
N ILE A 638 15.23 -19.86 32.90
CA ILE A 638 14.29 -20.83 32.35
C ILE A 638 13.92 -20.48 30.90
N VAL A 639 13.67 -19.20 30.60
CA VAL A 639 13.32 -18.74 29.25
C VAL A 639 14.49 -18.93 28.28
N ILE A 640 15.71 -18.56 28.68
CA ILE A 640 16.91 -18.75 27.85
C ILE A 640 17.13 -20.24 27.55
N ALA A 641 17.01 -21.11 28.56
CA ALA A 641 17.15 -22.55 28.36
C ALA A 641 16.09 -23.10 27.40
N GLY A 642 14.84 -22.62 27.49
CA GLY A 642 13.75 -23.01 26.58
C GLY A 642 14.02 -22.63 25.12
N ILE A 643 14.49 -21.41 24.87
CA ILE A 643 14.80 -20.92 23.51
C ILE A 643 15.94 -21.73 22.89
N VAL A 644 17.01 -22.00 23.65
CA VAL A 644 18.16 -22.78 23.16
C VAL A 644 17.73 -24.21 22.81
N LEU A 645 16.89 -24.82 23.64
CA LEU A 645 16.42 -26.19 23.45
C LEU A 645 15.48 -26.30 22.24
N LEU A 646 14.59 -25.32 22.05
CA LEU A 646 13.74 -25.20 20.86
C LEU A 646 14.58 -25.03 19.58
N GLY A 647 15.61 -24.17 19.62
CA GLY A 647 16.52 -23.94 18.50
C GLY A 647 17.29 -25.19 18.10
N LEU A 648 17.81 -25.96 19.06
CA LEU A 648 18.47 -27.24 18.80
C LEU A 648 17.52 -28.27 18.17
N LEU A 649 16.27 -28.31 18.63
CA LEU A 649 15.25 -29.22 18.10
C LEU A 649 14.91 -28.91 16.64
N LEU A 650 14.77 -27.62 16.30
CA LEU A 650 14.56 -27.15 14.93
C LEU A 650 15.77 -27.46 14.03
N LEU A 651 17.00 -27.28 14.52
CA LEU A 651 18.21 -27.63 13.77
C LEU A 651 18.33 -29.13 13.50
N LEU A 652 17.96 -29.98 14.47
CA LEU A 652 17.93 -31.42 14.29
C LEU A 652 16.86 -31.85 13.27
N LEU A 653 15.66 -31.25 13.33
CA LEU A 653 14.60 -31.48 12.35
C LEU A 653 15.01 -31.04 10.95
N TRP A 654 15.63 -29.86 10.81
CA TRP A 654 16.15 -29.38 9.54
C TRP A 654 17.24 -30.30 8.99
N LYS A 655 18.21 -30.72 9.82
CA LYS A 655 19.26 -31.66 9.44
C LYS A 655 18.70 -33.03 9.03
N LEU A 656 17.65 -33.50 9.70
CA LEU A 656 16.99 -34.75 9.35
C LEU A 656 16.26 -34.64 8.00
N MET A 657 15.54 -33.54 7.76
CA MET A 657 14.84 -33.28 6.51
C MET A 657 15.80 -33.16 5.32
N THR A 658 16.90 -32.41 5.48
CA THR A 658 17.92 -32.30 4.43
C THR A 658 18.61 -33.63 4.16
N LEU A 659 18.91 -34.42 5.20
CA LEU A 659 19.49 -35.75 5.02
C LEU A 659 18.54 -36.71 4.27
N ILE A 660 17.24 -36.64 4.53
CA ILE A 660 16.23 -37.45 3.82
C ILE A 660 16.11 -36.99 2.36
N TYR A 661 16.07 -35.67 2.12
CA TYR A 661 15.98 -35.10 0.78
C TYR A 661 17.20 -35.48 -0.07
N ASP A 662 18.41 -35.24 0.43
CA ASP A 662 19.65 -35.57 -0.27
C ASP A 662 19.75 -37.07 -0.57
N ARG A 663 19.32 -37.92 0.36
CA ARG A 663 19.33 -39.37 0.16
C ARG A 663 18.33 -39.81 -0.91
N ARG A 664 17.17 -39.15 -1.02
CA ARG A 664 16.19 -39.40 -2.10
C ARG A 664 16.73 -38.94 -3.44
N GLU A 665 17.36 -37.76 -3.48
CA GLU A 665 17.87 -37.21 -4.74
C GLU A 665 19.09 -37.97 -5.24
N TYR A 666 19.96 -38.44 -4.34
CA TYR A 666 21.05 -39.35 -4.67
C TYR A 666 20.53 -40.67 -5.28
N ALA A 667 19.46 -41.24 -4.71
CA ALA A 667 18.86 -42.46 -5.26
C ALA A 667 18.22 -42.25 -6.65
N ARG A 668 17.63 -41.07 -6.89
CA ARG A 668 17.12 -40.67 -8.22
C ARG A 668 18.26 -40.51 -9.22
N PHE A 669 19.33 -39.80 -8.84
CA PHE A 669 20.52 -39.62 -9.66
C PHE A 669 21.18 -40.94 -10.06
N GLU A 670 21.30 -41.90 -9.13
CA GLU A 670 21.86 -43.23 -9.46
C GLU A 670 21.00 -43.99 -10.50
N LYS A 671 19.67 -43.86 -10.41
CA LYS A 671 18.73 -44.46 -11.35
C LYS A 671 18.86 -43.83 -12.74
N ASP A 672 18.94 -42.50 -12.81
CA ASP A 672 19.10 -41.76 -14.07
C ASP A 672 20.47 -42.05 -14.71
N ARG A 673 21.53 -42.15 -13.92
CA ARG A 673 22.88 -42.54 -14.39
C ARG A 673 22.88 -43.96 -14.97
N LEU A 674 22.15 -44.90 -14.37
CA LEU A 674 22.05 -46.27 -14.88
C LEU A 674 21.19 -46.37 -16.16
N GLN A 675 20.22 -45.47 -16.33
CA GLN A 675 19.36 -45.40 -17.53
C GLN A 675 20.00 -44.63 -18.69
N ALA A 676 20.98 -43.77 -18.43
CA ALA A 676 21.78 -43.10 -19.45
C ALA A 676 22.81 -44.05 -20.11
N ARG A 677 22.34 -45.09 -20.82
CA ARG A 677 23.14 -45.76 -21.85
C ARG A 677 22.97 -45.01 -23.16
N TRP A 678 24.06 -44.46 -23.67
CA TRP A 678 24.14 -43.87 -25.00
C TRP A 678 24.14 -45.00 -26.04
N ASP A 679 23.18 -44.99 -26.97
CA ASP A 679 23.23 -45.86 -28.14
C ASP A 679 24.41 -45.43 -29.03
N THR A 680 25.46 -46.26 -29.06
CA THR A 680 26.57 -46.14 -30.00
C THR A 680 26.13 -46.67 -31.36
N ASN A 681 25.27 -45.93 -32.07
CA ASN A 681 25.11 -46.11 -33.50
C ASN A 681 25.98 -45.07 -34.22
N GLU A 682 27.02 -45.56 -34.91
CA GLU A 682 27.92 -44.73 -35.70
C GLU A 682 27.17 -43.99 -36.81
N ASN A 683 27.49 -42.70 -36.96
CA ASN A 683 26.88 -41.79 -37.93
C ASN A 683 27.22 -42.24 -39.37
N PRO A 684 26.22 -42.58 -40.22
CA PRO A 684 26.45 -43.09 -41.58
C PRO A 684 27.06 -42.08 -42.57
N LEU A 685 27.24 -40.82 -42.16
CA LEU A 685 27.90 -39.77 -42.96
C LEU A 685 29.37 -39.54 -42.60
N TYR A 686 29.89 -40.19 -41.55
CA TYR A 686 31.27 -40.00 -41.13
C TYR A 686 32.23 -40.91 -41.90
N LYS A 687 33.05 -40.33 -42.79
CA LYS A 687 34.22 -41.00 -43.38
C LYS A 687 35.48 -40.55 -42.65
N GLN A 688 36.15 -41.49 -42.00
CA GLN A 688 37.40 -41.22 -41.27
C GLN A 688 38.51 -40.79 -42.25
N ALA A 689 39.16 -39.66 -41.98
CA ALA A 689 40.14 -39.03 -42.88
C ALA A 689 41.52 -39.69 -42.88
N THR A 690 41.66 -40.91 -42.35
CA THR A 690 42.95 -41.54 -42.12
C THR A 690 43.06 -42.84 -42.92
N THR A 691 43.88 -42.85 -43.97
CA THR A 691 44.26 -44.08 -44.68
C THR A 691 45.56 -44.62 -44.09
N THR A 692 45.49 -45.75 -43.40
CA THR A 692 46.66 -46.41 -42.82
C THR A 692 47.24 -47.43 -43.80
N PHE A 693 48.48 -47.23 -44.24
CA PHE A 693 49.24 -48.23 -45.00
C PHE A 693 50.25 -48.93 -44.08
N LYS A 694 50.30 -50.27 -44.12
CA LYS A 694 51.31 -51.06 -43.38
C LYS A 694 52.66 -51.00 -44.08
N ASN A 695 53.67 -50.47 -43.40
CA ASN A 695 55.07 -50.51 -43.82
C ASN A 695 55.70 -51.88 -43.48
N PRO A 696 56.13 -52.70 -44.45
CA PRO A 696 56.63 -54.05 -44.19
C PRO A 696 58.03 -54.15 -43.56
N VAL A 697 58.72 -53.05 -43.25
CA VAL A 697 60.19 -53.07 -43.03
C VAL A 697 60.64 -52.70 -41.61
N TYR A 698 59.73 -52.51 -40.65
CA TYR A 698 60.13 -52.26 -39.25
C TYR A 698 59.64 -53.37 -38.31
N ALA A 699 60.38 -54.49 -38.34
CA ALA A 699 60.51 -55.40 -37.21
C ALA A 699 61.83 -55.07 -36.52
N GLY A 700 61.77 -54.58 -35.28
CA GLY A 700 62.94 -54.21 -34.50
C GLY A 700 62.66 -54.41 -33.02
N ASP A 701 63.11 -55.56 -32.53
CA ASP A 701 63.14 -55.97 -31.13
C ASP A 701 63.81 -54.93 -30.21
N ALA A 702 63.30 -54.79 -28.98
CA ALA A 702 64.11 -55.02 -27.79
C ALA A 702 63.31 -54.84 -26.48
N ALA A 703 63.30 -55.94 -25.74
CA ALA A 703 63.03 -56.08 -24.32
C ALA A 703 63.64 -55.00 -23.40
N LYS A 704 62.93 -54.70 -22.28
CA LYS A 704 63.39 -54.82 -20.87
C LYS A 704 62.62 -53.85 -19.96
N ASN A 705 61.75 -54.36 -19.09
CA ASN A 705 62.02 -54.66 -17.68
C ASN A 705 60.69 -54.88 -16.92
N LYS A 706 60.81 -55.70 -15.88
CA LYS A 706 59.76 -56.32 -15.05
C LYS A 706 58.67 -55.40 -14.54
#